data_AF-A0A2D8M3P8-F1
#
_entry.id   AF-A0A2D8M3P8-F1
#
_cell.length_a   1.000
_cell.length_b   1.000
_cell.length_c   1.000
_cell.angle_alpha   90.00
_cell.angle_beta   90.00
_cell.angle_gamma   90.00
#
_symmetry.space_group_name_H-M   'P 1'
#
loop_
_entity.id
_entity.type
_entity.pdbx_description
1 polymer ?
#
loop_
_entity_poly.entity_id
_entity_poly.type
_entity_poly.pdbx_seq_one_letter_code
_entity_poly.pdbx_strand_id
1 'polypeptide(L)'
;MLIPIPRTMRSIQIPLFLVVLLVLAGVSTANYSHDNERLEVSTQFQSSENNSSTLGWTTTFRGPFEDSISESEVYSDGRIVSAGWFEGYMDFGDDVDGLISTNDGQDRDFFLTWTDGNGTILSSTGGGSAGMDFIDAIEIMPNDDLVVAGTYCLGSSGLDCSMQLGDLDPLEKRFADDEGNAFVARIDSSGNWIWATQIQNYNELFVVDLLVSDSNQIHVAFTFRDDVEVGEDTVQGFSDASLSIVTFDESGLILSHIETESGAGVEPIGALCSDGNGQMYAVMSFTEFLAIGDDSVVSQGGSDLVVASFTPTAWNWVISGNGQSDVRAWDCAGMPNSGIKVVGEFSSNSTFGEHYTGPSLGTDFFVAEVSSNGDWLKITTEGGPGFDRGMAITVSETGTTIVTGSTTAGMALGEDVLVDIDNNDNEFQNDIFLGQMDENDSWEWAIIAGGSGNDVATSMTLGNDGSPVISFTHTDDFNTQITDSLGGSDTGIWLYQTDRDGDGILDGEDNCPKIHNHDQANYDGDVKGDSCDDDDDNDNVIDLNDDCQFGEKGWFSEPSTDHDGDGCQDSSEDYDDDEDTVFDQNDLCPLGPVGWTSTTENDAESDGCEDIDTDGDSLVDQMDNCPSDANSLQNDLDGDGIGDVCDVDEDGDGILNIHDNCLKDSPLWASNSVNDHDRDGCHDSLTDLDDDDDGVSDDKDRCPRGETGWSENAVIDDHDGDGCRDLSEDDDDDDDGVPDVVDNCKTGLIGTAAPGQDLDLDGCIDSTEDTDDDEDGVDDSIDLCPRTVAGQQVSLTGCSQYQLDDDLDGVANAIDLCQNTVAGKIVDLAGCQLNIGETTNDETSSESDSSISTWLYVFSAILLGAALYVTFFTSQNPRKIHSHTDTSSKNLSDRDSLVVSMESSEQE
;
A
#
# COMPACT_ATOMS: atom_id res chain seq x y z
N MET A 1 -4.22 -69.81 48.01
CA MET A 1 -5.63 -70.24 47.78
C MET A 1 -5.76 -70.40 46.27
N LEU A 2 -6.15 -71.51 45.65
CA LEU A 2 -7.22 -72.49 45.92
C LEU A 2 -8.64 -71.91 45.75
N ILE A 3 -9.18 -72.06 44.52
CA ILE A 3 -10.47 -72.76 44.20
C ILE A 3 -11.80 -72.01 44.55
N PRO A 4 -12.90 -72.05 43.73
CA PRO A 4 -13.02 -72.31 42.27
C PRO A 4 -14.29 -71.73 41.52
N ILE A 5 -14.49 -72.04 40.20
CA ILE A 5 -15.74 -72.57 39.51
C ILE A 5 -17.13 -71.85 39.59
N PRO A 6 -18.04 -71.90 38.56
CA PRO A 6 -17.90 -72.23 37.12
C PRO A 6 -18.86 -71.46 36.13
N ARG A 7 -18.95 -71.98 34.89
CA ARG A 7 -19.96 -71.69 33.83
C ARG A 7 -21.36 -72.32 34.06
N THR A 8 -22.38 -71.74 33.42
CA THR A 8 -23.47 -72.45 32.68
C THR A 8 -23.87 -71.58 31.46
N MET A 9 -23.48 -71.86 30.21
CA MET A 9 -23.85 -72.96 29.28
C MET A 9 -25.22 -72.85 28.59
N ARG A 10 -25.16 -72.42 27.31
CA ARG A 10 -25.92 -72.87 26.10
C ARG A 10 -27.24 -73.64 26.28
N SER A 11 -28.29 -73.19 25.58
CA SER A 11 -29.02 -74.01 24.59
C SER A 11 -30.05 -73.20 23.79
N ILE A 12 -30.06 -73.36 22.45
CA ILE A 12 -31.24 -73.42 21.57
C ILE A 12 -30.78 -74.09 20.25
N GLN A 13 -31.71 -74.64 19.45
CA GLN A 13 -31.41 -75.59 18.39
C GLN A 13 -32.16 -75.32 17.07
N ILE A 14 -31.52 -75.71 15.96
CA ILE A 14 -32.14 -76.38 14.78
C ILE A 14 -32.97 -75.47 13.83
N PRO A 15 -33.02 -75.79 12.51
CA PRO A 15 -32.89 -74.75 11.46
C PRO A 15 -33.92 -74.88 10.30
N LEU A 16 -33.54 -74.37 9.10
CA LEU A 16 -33.84 -74.91 7.75
C LEU A 16 -34.96 -74.23 6.92
N PHE A 17 -34.61 -73.88 5.65
CA PHE A 17 -35.22 -74.32 4.36
C PHE A 17 -35.90 -73.30 3.39
N LEU A 18 -35.62 -73.54 2.09
CA LEU A 18 -36.30 -73.15 0.81
C LEU A 18 -36.13 -71.67 0.36
N VAL A 19 -35.47 -71.33 -0.78
CA VAL A 19 -35.60 -71.68 -2.23
C VAL A 19 -36.39 -70.57 -2.96
N VAL A 20 -35.80 -69.72 -3.83
CA VAL A 20 -35.04 -69.91 -5.10
C VAL A 20 -35.92 -70.15 -6.33
N LEU A 21 -35.87 -69.19 -7.27
CA LEU A 21 -35.97 -69.40 -8.73
C LEU A 21 -35.62 -68.08 -9.47
N LEU A 22 -35.13 -68.03 -10.72
CA LEU A 22 -34.07 -68.77 -11.45
C LEU A 22 -34.07 -68.26 -12.92
N VAL A 23 -32.90 -68.13 -13.57
CA VAL A 23 -32.56 -68.38 -15.00
C VAL A 23 -31.14 -67.81 -15.22
N LEU A 24 -30.07 -68.59 -15.43
CA LEU A 24 -29.70 -69.51 -16.52
C LEU A 24 -29.22 -68.76 -17.80
N ALA A 25 -28.10 -69.12 -18.46
CA ALA A 25 -27.06 -70.11 -18.15
C ALA A 25 -25.84 -69.98 -19.10
N GLY A 26 -24.74 -70.69 -18.79
CA GLY A 26 -23.99 -71.40 -19.83
C GLY A 26 -22.48 -71.14 -19.92
N VAL A 27 -21.68 -71.98 -19.26
CA VAL A 27 -20.26 -72.17 -19.63
C VAL A 27 -20.16 -73.28 -20.68
N SER A 28 -19.38 -73.08 -21.75
CA SER A 28 -18.95 -74.15 -22.65
C SER A 28 -17.47 -74.00 -23.03
N THR A 29 -16.72 -75.09 -22.89
CA THR A 29 -15.26 -75.14 -23.17
C THR A 29 -15.00 -75.53 -24.62
N ALA A 30 -14.09 -74.83 -25.30
CA ALA A 30 -13.47 -75.31 -26.55
C ALA A 30 -12.05 -74.74 -26.72
N ASN A 31 -11.08 -75.61 -27.00
CA ASN A 31 -9.74 -75.20 -27.42
C ASN A 31 -9.70 -75.07 -28.95
N TYR A 32 -9.05 -74.02 -29.50
CA TYR A 32 -8.28 -74.16 -30.73
C TYR A 32 -7.08 -73.18 -30.79
N SER A 33 -6.36 -73.16 -31.92
CA SER A 33 -4.97 -72.71 -32.05
C SER A 33 -4.76 -71.23 -32.41
N HIS A 34 -3.48 -70.82 -32.40
CA HIS A 34 -2.88 -69.82 -33.31
C HIS A 34 -3.67 -69.61 -34.62
N ASP A 35 -3.81 -68.35 -35.03
CA ASP A 35 -2.83 -67.71 -35.92
C ASP A 35 -2.69 -66.21 -35.55
N ASN A 36 -1.69 -65.51 -36.12
CA ASN A 36 -1.45 -64.08 -35.85
C ASN A 36 -2.45 -63.20 -36.61
N GLU A 37 -2.96 -62.15 -35.96
CA GLU A 37 -3.18 -60.85 -36.62
C GLU A 37 -3.07 -59.71 -35.59
N ARG A 38 -2.64 -58.53 -36.05
CA ARG A 38 -2.36 -57.36 -35.22
C ARG A 38 -3.68 -56.66 -34.86
N LEU A 39 -3.87 -56.30 -33.60
CA LEU A 39 -4.91 -55.39 -33.14
C LEU A 39 -4.25 -54.44 -32.15
N GLU A 40 -4.23 -53.15 -32.47
CA GLU A 40 -3.86 -52.12 -31.51
C GLU A 40 -4.87 -52.13 -30.35
N VAL A 41 -4.37 -52.02 -29.12
CA VAL A 41 -5.16 -51.86 -27.91
C VAL A 41 -4.68 -50.59 -27.24
N SER A 42 -5.39 -49.50 -27.49
CA SER A 42 -5.39 -48.35 -26.58
C SER A 42 -6.08 -48.79 -25.29
N THR A 43 -5.46 -48.51 -24.16
CA THR A 43 -6.04 -48.63 -22.83
C THR A 43 -5.69 -47.37 -22.06
N GLN A 44 -6.70 -46.74 -21.49
CA GLN A 44 -6.63 -45.43 -20.85
C GLN A 44 -5.93 -45.50 -19.49
N PHE A 45 -5.51 -44.32 -19.00
CA PHE A 45 -5.16 -44.08 -17.61
C PHE A 45 -6.27 -44.52 -16.64
N GLN A 46 -5.89 -44.80 -15.40
CA GLN A 46 -6.81 -45.19 -14.32
C GLN A 46 -6.79 -44.18 -13.15
N SER A 47 -7.22 -42.94 -13.41
CA SER A 47 -7.93 -42.17 -12.38
C SER A 47 -9.33 -42.79 -12.15
N SER A 48 -9.95 -42.49 -11.01
CA SER A 48 -11.33 -42.92 -10.73
C SER A 48 -12.34 -41.85 -11.14
N GLU A 49 -13.20 -42.25 -12.09
CA GLU A 49 -14.35 -41.51 -12.64
C GLU A 49 -14.04 -40.54 -13.79
N ASN A 50 -14.90 -40.62 -14.82
CA ASN A 50 -15.20 -39.60 -15.84
C ASN A 50 -14.09 -39.00 -16.75
N ASN A 51 -13.33 -39.86 -17.42
CA ASN A 51 -13.15 -39.77 -18.89
C ASN A 51 -12.49 -38.50 -19.51
N SER A 52 -11.79 -37.65 -18.77
CA SER A 52 -10.83 -36.74 -19.44
C SER A 52 -9.75 -37.59 -20.12
N SER A 53 -9.56 -37.39 -21.42
CA SER A 53 -8.39 -37.91 -22.13
C SER A 53 -7.42 -36.75 -22.26
N THR A 54 -6.31 -36.79 -21.50
CA THR A 54 -5.23 -35.80 -21.58
C THR A 54 -4.96 -35.42 -23.04
N LEU A 55 -5.25 -34.17 -23.40
CA LEU A 55 -5.23 -33.69 -24.77
C LEU A 55 -3.82 -33.28 -25.22
N GLY A 56 -2.97 -32.95 -24.24
CA GLY A 56 -1.57 -32.60 -24.43
C GLY A 56 -0.66 -33.78 -24.79
N TRP A 57 0.64 -33.52 -24.77
CA TRP A 57 1.66 -34.39 -25.36
C TRP A 57 2.97 -34.35 -24.57
N THR A 58 3.89 -35.26 -24.90
CA THR A 58 5.22 -35.32 -24.29
C THR A 58 6.28 -35.67 -25.33
N THR A 59 7.43 -35.03 -25.22
CA THR A 59 8.55 -35.11 -26.18
C THR A 59 9.85 -35.26 -25.40
N THR A 60 10.60 -36.34 -25.66
CA THR A 60 11.87 -36.62 -24.97
C THR A 60 13.09 -36.50 -25.91
N PHE A 61 14.15 -35.92 -25.36
CA PHE A 61 15.49 -35.81 -25.93
C PHE A 61 16.33 -36.94 -25.31
N ARG A 62 17.10 -37.68 -26.13
CA ARG A 62 17.56 -39.02 -25.72
C ARG A 62 19.06 -39.25 -25.88
N GLY A 63 19.68 -39.84 -24.87
CA GLY A 63 21.13 -40.01 -24.79
C GLY A 63 21.58 -41.36 -24.22
N PRO A 64 22.83 -41.79 -24.49
CA PRO A 64 23.42 -43.00 -23.91
C PRO A 64 24.19 -42.73 -22.59
N PHE A 65 23.99 -41.54 -22.00
CA PHE A 65 24.62 -41.03 -20.79
C PHE A 65 23.63 -40.09 -20.05
N GLU A 66 24.10 -39.19 -19.18
CA GLU A 66 23.25 -38.28 -18.41
C GLU A 66 22.95 -36.99 -19.18
N ASP A 67 21.66 -36.69 -19.39
CA ASP A 67 21.12 -35.50 -20.04
C ASP A 67 20.08 -34.82 -19.14
N SER A 68 19.97 -33.48 -19.20
CA SER A 68 18.99 -32.72 -18.40
C SER A 68 18.62 -31.39 -19.05
N ILE A 69 17.32 -31.10 -19.11
CA ILE A 69 16.78 -29.73 -19.25
C ILE A 69 16.95 -29.02 -17.90
N SER A 70 17.53 -27.82 -17.91
CA SER A 70 17.51 -26.89 -16.78
C SER A 70 16.17 -26.16 -16.77
N GLU A 71 15.76 -25.63 -17.92
CA GLU A 71 14.59 -24.75 -18.04
C GLU A 71 13.93 -24.83 -19.44
N SER A 72 12.64 -24.50 -19.52
CA SER A 72 11.90 -24.33 -20.77
C SER A 72 10.98 -23.13 -20.68
N GLU A 73 10.85 -22.39 -21.79
CA GLU A 73 10.07 -21.15 -21.89
C GLU A 73 9.19 -21.08 -23.15
N VAL A 74 8.10 -20.29 -23.10
CA VAL A 74 7.02 -20.31 -24.12
C VAL A 74 6.90 -18.98 -24.88
N TYR A 75 7.05 -19.05 -26.20
CA TYR A 75 6.79 -17.91 -27.07
C TYR A 75 5.30 -17.61 -27.24
N SER A 76 4.99 -16.34 -27.49
CA SER A 76 3.66 -15.83 -27.86
C SER A 76 3.03 -16.45 -29.12
N ASP A 77 3.75 -17.30 -29.87
CA ASP A 77 3.24 -18.08 -31.00
C ASP A 77 3.07 -19.58 -30.72
N GLY A 78 3.20 -20.01 -29.47
CA GLY A 78 3.02 -21.40 -29.03
C GLY A 78 4.20 -22.33 -29.34
N ARG A 79 5.38 -21.78 -29.66
CA ARG A 79 6.64 -22.54 -29.61
C ARG A 79 7.17 -22.58 -28.19
N ILE A 80 7.76 -23.70 -27.81
CA ILE A 80 8.51 -23.87 -26.55
C ILE A 80 10.00 -23.90 -26.91
N VAL A 81 10.84 -23.19 -26.17
CA VAL A 81 12.30 -23.38 -26.17
C VAL A 81 12.71 -24.09 -24.88
N SER A 82 13.59 -25.08 -24.98
CA SER A 82 14.16 -25.77 -23.82
C SER A 82 15.68 -25.68 -23.85
N ALA A 83 16.30 -25.49 -22.70
CA ALA A 83 17.75 -25.41 -22.56
C ALA A 83 18.27 -26.30 -21.43
N GLY A 84 19.54 -26.69 -21.53
CA GLY A 84 20.19 -27.50 -20.51
C GLY A 84 21.51 -28.08 -20.99
N TRP A 85 21.84 -29.28 -20.53
CA TRP A 85 23.13 -29.95 -20.78
C TRP A 85 22.98 -31.43 -21.11
N PHE A 86 23.96 -31.99 -21.82
CA PHE A 86 23.95 -33.37 -22.30
C PHE A 86 25.35 -33.99 -22.29
N GLU A 87 25.45 -35.32 -22.14
CA GLU A 87 26.72 -36.05 -22.20
C GLU A 87 26.80 -36.94 -23.46
N GLY A 88 27.85 -36.72 -24.27
CA GLY A 88 28.21 -37.60 -25.39
C GLY A 88 27.40 -37.43 -26.68
N TYR A 89 26.12 -37.81 -26.70
CA TYR A 89 25.26 -37.70 -27.89
C TYR A 89 23.77 -37.61 -27.52
N MET A 90 23.11 -36.54 -27.97
CA MET A 90 21.68 -36.32 -27.80
C MET A 90 20.95 -36.44 -29.15
N ASP A 91 19.91 -37.28 -29.19
CA ASP A 91 19.10 -37.57 -30.38
C ASP A 91 17.76 -36.82 -30.35
N PHE A 92 17.39 -36.23 -31.49
CA PHE A 92 16.11 -35.50 -31.68
C PHE A 92 15.21 -36.14 -32.75
N GLY A 93 15.49 -37.38 -33.15
CA GLY A 93 14.73 -38.13 -34.16
C GLY A 93 15.20 -37.93 -35.62
N ASP A 94 14.42 -38.46 -36.57
CA ASP A 94 14.81 -38.56 -38.00
C ASP A 94 14.83 -37.20 -38.76
N ASP A 95 14.22 -36.14 -38.23
CA ASP A 95 13.99 -34.86 -38.93
C ASP A 95 14.88 -33.68 -38.44
N VAL A 96 15.57 -33.81 -37.29
CA VAL A 96 16.49 -32.80 -36.72
C VAL A 96 17.87 -33.44 -36.48
N ASP A 97 18.95 -32.75 -36.84
CA ASP A 97 20.32 -33.27 -36.61
C ASP A 97 20.64 -33.31 -35.09
N GLY A 98 21.01 -34.48 -34.58
CA GLY A 98 21.41 -34.69 -33.17
C GLY A 98 22.77 -34.07 -32.83
N LEU A 99 22.97 -33.74 -31.55
CA LEU A 99 24.17 -33.07 -31.02
C LEU A 99 25.19 -34.09 -30.48
N ILE A 100 26.48 -33.78 -30.59
CA ILE A 100 27.59 -34.60 -30.08
C ILE A 100 28.44 -33.68 -29.18
N SER A 101 28.69 -34.09 -27.94
CA SER A 101 29.47 -33.28 -27.00
C SER A 101 30.97 -33.28 -27.34
N THR A 102 31.70 -32.32 -26.78
CA THR A 102 33.13 -32.16 -27.02
C THR A 102 33.98 -33.35 -26.51
N ASN A 103 35.29 -33.27 -26.74
CA ASN A 103 36.29 -34.16 -26.13
C ASN A 103 36.10 -35.68 -26.39
N ASP A 104 35.80 -36.04 -27.65
CA ASP A 104 35.44 -37.40 -28.10
C ASP A 104 34.13 -37.95 -27.48
N GLY A 105 33.20 -37.07 -27.07
CA GLY A 105 31.87 -37.42 -26.56
C GLY A 105 31.88 -37.94 -25.13
N GLN A 106 32.58 -37.22 -24.25
CA GLN A 106 32.77 -37.51 -22.81
C GLN A 106 32.85 -36.24 -21.94
N ASP A 107 32.66 -35.05 -22.53
CA ASP A 107 32.39 -33.82 -21.77
C ASP A 107 30.88 -33.56 -21.72
N ARG A 108 30.48 -32.65 -20.83
CA ARG A 108 29.12 -32.09 -20.79
C ARG A 108 29.10 -30.80 -21.58
N ASP A 109 28.30 -30.79 -22.63
CA ASP A 109 28.05 -29.64 -23.50
C ASP A 109 26.62 -29.13 -23.24
N PHE A 110 26.34 -27.86 -23.54
CA PHE A 110 24.97 -27.31 -23.45
C PHE A 110 24.17 -27.55 -24.74
N PHE A 111 22.84 -27.56 -24.62
CA PHE A 111 21.91 -27.56 -25.74
C PHE A 111 20.78 -26.53 -25.60
N LEU A 112 20.18 -26.20 -26.74
CA LEU A 112 18.94 -25.44 -26.91
C LEU A 112 18.09 -26.14 -27.98
N THR A 113 16.81 -26.40 -27.70
CA THR A 113 15.83 -26.92 -28.66
C THR A 113 14.64 -26.00 -28.80
N TRP A 114 14.05 -25.92 -29.99
CA TRP A 114 12.74 -25.29 -30.21
C TRP A 114 11.75 -26.36 -30.65
N THR A 115 10.61 -26.42 -29.98
CA THR A 115 9.51 -27.38 -30.21
C THR A 115 8.24 -26.60 -30.57
N ASP A 116 7.42 -27.12 -31.48
CA ASP A 116 6.10 -26.54 -31.74
C ASP A 116 5.06 -26.97 -30.70
N GLY A 117 3.92 -26.27 -30.63
CA GLY A 117 2.80 -26.63 -29.74
C GLY A 117 2.12 -27.99 -30.01
N ASN A 118 2.64 -28.80 -30.95
CA ASN A 118 2.24 -30.19 -31.17
C ASN A 118 3.33 -31.19 -30.70
N GLY A 119 4.38 -30.73 -30.01
CA GLY A 119 5.50 -31.54 -29.54
C GLY A 119 6.56 -31.86 -30.60
N THR A 120 6.51 -31.24 -31.78
CA THR A 120 7.48 -31.51 -32.86
C THR A 120 8.69 -30.60 -32.72
N ILE A 121 9.87 -31.19 -32.49
CA ILE A 121 11.15 -30.46 -32.46
C ILE A 121 11.41 -29.87 -33.86
N LEU A 122 11.56 -28.55 -33.92
CA LEU A 122 11.77 -27.77 -35.14
C LEU A 122 13.25 -27.59 -35.48
N SER A 123 14.08 -27.40 -34.44
CA SER A 123 15.51 -27.15 -34.55
C SER A 123 16.22 -27.32 -33.21
N SER A 124 17.49 -27.68 -33.27
CA SER A 124 18.42 -27.72 -32.14
C SER A 124 19.64 -26.83 -32.41
N THR A 125 20.29 -26.36 -31.34
CA THR A 125 21.65 -25.84 -31.36
C THR A 125 22.34 -26.21 -30.05
N GLY A 126 23.66 -26.12 -29.99
CA GLY A 126 24.43 -26.49 -28.80
C GLY A 126 25.88 -26.04 -28.90
N GLY A 127 26.60 -26.14 -27.79
CA GLY A 127 27.98 -25.71 -27.70
C GLY A 127 28.71 -26.26 -26.48
N GLY A 128 30.02 -26.23 -26.54
CA GLY A 128 30.90 -26.69 -25.47
C GLY A 128 32.36 -26.40 -25.76
N SER A 129 33.24 -26.90 -24.90
CA SER A 129 34.61 -26.43 -24.77
C SER A 129 35.65 -27.57 -24.60
N ALA A 130 36.15 -27.77 -23.37
CA ALA A 130 37.07 -28.84 -22.93
C ALA A 130 37.02 -29.05 -21.39
N GLY A 131 35.88 -28.67 -20.81
CA GLY A 131 35.40 -28.90 -19.45
C GLY A 131 33.88 -28.83 -19.52
N MET A 132 33.19 -28.88 -18.38
CA MET A 132 31.73 -28.90 -18.38
C MET A 132 31.16 -27.51 -18.73
N ASP A 133 30.18 -27.50 -19.63
CA ASP A 133 29.46 -26.31 -20.07
C ASP A 133 27.94 -26.54 -19.92
N PHE A 134 27.24 -25.53 -19.40
CA PHE A 134 25.81 -25.59 -19.07
C PHE A 134 25.10 -24.33 -19.55
N ILE A 135 23.83 -24.48 -19.93
CA ILE A 135 22.87 -23.38 -19.78
C ILE A 135 22.11 -23.66 -18.49
N ASP A 136 22.09 -22.65 -17.63
CA ASP A 136 21.56 -22.76 -16.27
C ASP A 136 20.18 -22.08 -16.19
N ALA A 137 19.96 -20.97 -16.90
CA ALA A 137 18.66 -20.29 -17.04
C ALA A 137 18.48 -19.58 -18.40
N ILE A 138 17.24 -19.38 -18.86
CA ILE A 138 16.81 -18.74 -20.12
C ILE A 138 15.57 -17.86 -19.91
N GLU A 139 15.46 -16.76 -20.66
CA GLU A 139 14.32 -15.84 -20.50
C GLU A 139 13.97 -15.12 -21.82
N ILE A 140 12.68 -14.98 -22.14
CA ILE A 140 12.19 -14.42 -23.41
C ILE A 140 12.00 -12.91 -23.27
N MET A 141 12.77 -12.12 -24.03
CA MET A 141 12.56 -10.67 -24.06
C MET A 141 11.23 -10.29 -24.75
N PRO A 142 10.60 -9.15 -24.40
CA PRO A 142 9.43 -8.58 -25.10
C PRO A 142 9.63 -8.18 -26.59
N ASN A 143 10.64 -8.72 -27.25
CA ASN A 143 10.97 -8.55 -28.66
C ASN A 143 11.19 -9.90 -29.41
N ASP A 144 10.79 -11.02 -28.79
CA ASP A 144 10.94 -12.42 -29.24
C ASP A 144 12.40 -12.94 -29.35
N ASP A 145 13.42 -12.18 -28.93
CA ASP A 145 14.77 -12.74 -28.73
C ASP A 145 14.91 -13.35 -27.33
N LEU A 146 15.69 -14.43 -27.23
CA LEU A 146 15.94 -15.15 -25.98
C LEU A 146 17.25 -14.66 -25.35
N VAL A 147 17.25 -14.48 -24.04
CA VAL A 147 18.46 -14.32 -23.22
C VAL A 147 18.80 -15.66 -22.58
N VAL A 148 20.09 -15.93 -22.45
CA VAL A 148 20.64 -17.20 -21.97
C VAL A 148 21.74 -16.89 -20.95
N ALA A 149 21.61 -17.44 -19.75
CA ALA A 149 22.63 -17.42 -18.72
C ALA A 149 23.17 -18.84 -18.49
N GLY A 150 24.48 -18.97 -18.29
CA GLY A 150 25.08 -20.28 -18.10
C GLY A 150 26.53 -20.24 -17.66
N THR A 151 27.11 -21.43 -17.52
CA THR A 151 28.48 -21.63 -17.06
C THR A 151 29.30 -22.40 -18.09
N TYR A 152 30.61 -22.11 -18.15
CA TYR A 152 31.50 -22.68 -19.16
C TYR A 152 32.91 -22.97 -18.63
N CYS A 153 33.57 -23.94 -19.26
CA CYS A 153 34.89 -24.44 -18.91
C CYS A 153 35.01 -24.93 -17.44
N LEU A 154 33.94 -25.41 -16.81
CA LEU A 154 33.97 -25.88 -15.42
C LEU A 154 34.87 -27.13 -15.25
N GLY A 155 35.64 -27.16 -14.17
CA GLY A 155 36.62 -28.21 -13.87
C GLY A 155 37.92 -28.15 -14.69
N SER A 156 38.09 -27.16 -15.57
CA SER A 156 39.22 -27.09 -16.53
C SER A 156 40.53 -26.51 -15.97
N SER A 157 40.73 -26.49 -14.65
CA SER A 157 41.90 -25.85 -14.01
C SER A 157 43.24 -26.43 -14.51
N GLY A 158 44.12 -25.55 -14.96
CA GLY A 158 45.42 -25.88 -15.55
C GLY A 158 45.37 -26.28 -17.04
N LEU A 159 44.21 -26.14 -17.71
CA LEU A 159 44.00 -26.41 -19.13
C LEU A 159 43.66 -25.13 -19.90
N ASP A 160 44.08 -25.07 -21.17
CA ASP A 160 43.59 -24.09 -22.14
C ASP A 160 42.15 -24.47 -22.52
N CYS A 161 41.18 -23.59 -22.32
CA CYS A 161 39.75 -23.84 -22.61
C CYS A 161 39.06 -22.57 -23.12
N SER A 162 38.15 -22.73 -24.07
CA SER A 162 37.46 -21.65 -24.78
C SER A 162 36.16 -22.17 -25.42
N MET A 163 35.08 -21.40 -25.35
CA MET A 163 33.78 -21.75 -25.95
C MET A 163 33.43 -20.83 -27.13
N GLN A 164 32.75 -21.35 -28.15
CA GLN A 164 32.44 -20.63 -29.40
C GLN A 164 30.93 -20.58 -29.65
N LEU A 165 30.34 -19.39 -29.50
CA LEU A 165 28.91 -19.16 -29.74
C LEU A 165 28.68 -18.61 -31.16
N GLY A 166 28.33 -19.50 -32.09
CA GLY A 166 28.07 -19.13 -33.49
C GLY A 166 29.26 -18.45 -34.17
N ASP A 167 29.01 -17.30 -34.81
CA ASP A 167 30.01 -16.46 -35.50
C ASP A 167 30.61 -15.33 -34.59
N LEU A 168 30.35 -15.35 -33.27
CA LEU A 168 30.90 -14.36 -32.31
C LEU A 168 32.41 -14.54 -32.05
N ASP A 169 33.04 -13.60 -31.35
CA ASP A 169 34.39 -13.83 -30.79
C ASP A 169 34.31 -14.90 -29.67
N PRO A 170 35.31 -15.79 -29.51
CA PRO A 170 35.26 -16.87 -28.52
C PRO A 170 35.30 -16.36 -27.08
N LEU A 171 34.61 -17.05 -26.17
CA LEU A 171 34.74 -16.86 -24.73
C LEU A 171 35.98 -17.61 -24.25
N GLU A 172 36.96 -16.91 -23.66
CA GLU A 172 38.25 -17.48 -23.23
C GLU A 172 38.41 -17.33 -21.70
N LYS A 173 39.04 -18.31 -21.03
CA LYS A 173 39.41 -18.20 -19.61
C LYS A 173 40.41 -17.05 -19.39
N ARG A 174 40.36 -16.41 -18.21
CA ARG A 174 41.21 -15.27 -17.88
C ARG A 174 42.65 -15.70 -17.57
N PHE A 175 42.79 -16.79 -16.83
CA PHE A 175 44.04 -17.49 -16.56
C PHE A 175 43.85 -19.00 -16.76
N ALA A 176 44.94 -19.72 -17.05
CA ALA A 176 44.86 -21.17 -17.28
C ALA A 176 44.40 -21.95 -16.04
N ASP A 177 44.68 -21.42 -14.84
CA ASP A 177 44.42 -22.06 -13.56
C ASP A 177 42.99 -21.81 -13.03
N ASP A 178 42.17 -20.96 -13.67
CA ASP A 178 40.76 -20.71 -13.28
C ASP A 178 39.93 -22.01 -13.28
N GLU A 179 38.96 -22.16 -12.38
CA GLU A 179 38.18 -23.41 -12.26
C GLU A 179 36.92 -23.44 -13.14
N GLY A 180 36.36 -22.29 -13.53
CA GLY A 180 35.25 -22.12 -14.48
C GLY A 180 34.86 -20.65 -14.61
N ASN A 181 33.96 -20.30 -15.54
CA ASN A 181 33.45 -18.92 -15.69
C ASN A 181 31.96 -18.95 -16.05
N ALA A 182 31.25 -17.83 -15.87
CA ALA A 182 29.86 -17.68 -16.28
C ALA A 182 29.74 -16.79 -17.53
N PHE A 183 28.63 -16.91 -18.26
CA PHE A 183 28.32 -16.08 -19.42
C PHE A 183 26.84 -15.71 -19.47
N VAL A 184 26.58 -14.58 -20.13
CA VAL A 184 25.25 -14.11 -20.49
C VAL A 184 25.26 -13.83 -21.99
N ALA A 185 24.25 -14.28 -22.73
CA ALA A 185 24.17 -14.11 -24.17
C ALA A 185 22.74 -13.86 -24.65
N ARG A 186 22.60 -13.24 -25.82
CA ARG A 186 21.31 -13.04 -26.50
C ARG A 186 21.33 -13.77 -27.84
N ILE A 187 20.28 -14.50 -28.14
CA ILE A 187 20.09 -15.27 -29.38
C ILE A 187 18.77 -14.83 -30.04
N ASP A 188 18.80 -14.58 -31.34
CA ASP A 188 17.60 -14.10 -32.04
C ASP A 188 16.52 -15.18 -32.17
N SER A 189 15.27 -14.75 -32.38
CA SER A 189 14.11 -15.62 -32.70
C SER A 189 14.31 -16.62 -33.86
N SER A 190 15.43 -16.54 -34.59
CA SER A 190 15.84 -17.43 -35.68
C SER A 190 17.09 -18.28 -35.34
N GLY A 191 17.51 -18.34 -34.08
CA GLY A 191 18.60 -19.18 -33.57
C GLY A 191 20.02 -18.62 -33.79
N ASN A 192 20.18 -17.30 -34.03
CA ASN A 192 21.49 -16.69 -34.29
C ASN A 192 21.98 -15.88 -33.07
N TRP A 193 23.15 -16.24 -32.53
CA TRP A 193 23.79 -15.51 -31.43
C TRP A 193 24.10 -14.06 -31.83
N ILE A 194 23.58 -13.08 -31.06
CA ILE A 194 23.70 -11.64 -31.31
C ILE A 194 24.91 -11.05 -30.57
N TRP A 195 25.01 -11.36 -29.28
CA TRP A 195 26.12 -10.96 -28.40
C TRP A 195 26.30 -11.98 -27.27
N ALA A 196 27.47 -11.98 -26.66
CA ALA A 196 27.79 -12.74 -25.45
C ALA A 196 28.77 -11.93 -24.58
N THR A 197 28.52 -11.91 -23.27
CA THR A 197 29.31 -11.21 -22.25
C THR A 197 29.75 -12.23 -21.19
N GLN A 198 31.04 -12.27 -20.89
CA GLN A 198 31.65 -13.20 -19.92
C GLN A 198 31.80 -12.56 -18.54
N ILE A 199 31.51 -13.32 -17.49
CA ILE A 199 31.72 -12.98 -16.08
C ILE A 199 32.85 -13.88 -15.56
N GLN A 200 33.92 -13.27 -15.02
CA GLN A 200 35.17 -14.00 -14.81
C GLN A 200 35.66 -14.03 -13.36
N ASN A 201 35.94 -15.23 -12.87
CA ASN A 201 36.51 -15.51 -11.55
C ASN A 201 37.67 -16.52 -11.70
N TYR A 202 38.53 -16.58 -10.69
CA TYR A 202 39.52 -17.65 -10.52
C TYR A 202 38.87 -18.93 -9.97
N ASN A 203 37.91 -18.79 -9.06
CA ASN A 203 37.12 -19.89 -8.51
C ASN A 203 35.92 -20.24 -9.43
N GLU A 204 35.27 -21.37 -9.17
CA GLU A 204 34.00 -21.75 -9.80
C GLU A 204 32.92 -20.66 -9.63
N LEU A 205 32.16 -20.42 -10.69
CA LEU A 205 30.92 -19.64 -10.67
C LEU A 205 29.77 -20.59 -11.01
N PHE A 206 28.62 -20.42 -10.37
CA PHE A 206 27.38 -21.10 -10.73
C PHE A 206 26.27 -20.05 -10.88
N VAL A 207 25.66 -19.98 -12.05
CA VAL A 207 24.41 -19.22 -12.22
C VAL A 207 23.35 -19.83 -11.31
N VAL A 208 22.51 -18.97 -10.73
CA VAL A 208 21.33 -19.39 -9.97
C VAL A 208 20.12 -19.21 -10.86
N ASP A 209 19.91 -17.99 -11.39
CA ASP A 209 18.73 -17.67 -12.19
C ASP A 209 18.88 -16.36 -13.02
N LEU A 210 17.92 -16.09 -13.90
CA LEU A 210 17.85 -15.02 -14.90
C LEU A 210 16.43 -14.40 -14.95
N LEU A 211 16.32 -13.08 -14.79
CA LEU A 211 15.04 -12.35 -14.87
C LEU A 211 15.15 -11.16 -15.85
N VAL A 212 14.15 -10.95 -16.71
CA VAL A 212 14.01 -9.74 -17.53
C VAL A 212 12.87 -8.88 -17.00
N SER A 213 13.19 -7.69 -16.50
CA SER A 213 12.17 -6.75 -16.00
C SER A 213 11.46 -5.98 -17.13
N ASP A 214 10.28 -5.42 -16.84
CA ASP A 214 9.48 -4.52 -17.72
C ASP A 214 10.29 -3.40 -18.41
N SER A 215 11.45 -3.06 -17.84
CA SER A 215 12.36 -2.05 -18.36
C SER A 215 13.33 -2.56 -19.45
N ASN A 216 13.16 -3.81 -19.90
CA ASN A 216 14.09 -4.60 -20.73
C ASN A 216 15.51 -4.69 -20.12
N GLN A 217 15.63 -4.65 -18.80
CA GLN A 217 16.89 -4.91 -18.10
C GLN A 217 16.98 -6.40 -17.76
N ILE A 218 18.17 -6.96 -17.98
CA ILE A 218 18.48 -8.37 -17.77
C ILE A 218 19.19 -8.47 -16.43
N HIS A 219 18.63 -9.24 -15.48
CA HIS A 219 19.17 -9.44 -14.15
C HIS A 219 19.63 -10.89 -14.01
N VAL A 220 20.92 -11.11 -13.69
CA VAL A 220 21.50 -12.47 -13.60
C VAL A 220 22.04 -12.70 -12.21
N ALA A 221 21.47 -13.67 -11.50
CA ALA A 221 21.96 -14.14 -10.21
C ALA A 221 23.02 -15.23 -10.41
N PHE A 222 24.14 -15.13 -9.70
CA PHE A 222 25.15 -16.19 -9.64
C PHE A 222 25.88 -16.22 -8.30
N THR A 223 26.32 -17.40 -7.89
CA THR A 223 27.19 -17.59 -6.72
C THR A 223 28.66 -17.43 -7.11
N PHE A 224 29.45 -16.85 -6.21
CA PHE A 224 30.88 -16.58 -6.42
C PHE A 224 31.71 -16.72 -5.11
N ARG A 225 33.03 -16.91 -5.25
CA ARG A 225 34.02 -16.95 -4.15
C ARG A 225 35.25 -16.12 -4.51
N ASP A 226 35.87 -15.46 -3.53
CA ASP A 226 36.86 -14.37 -3.71
C ASP A 226 36.38 -13.25 -4.68
N ASP A 227 37.20 -12.23 -4.92
CA ASP A 227 36.85 -11.09 -5.78
C ASP A 227 36.51 -11.51 -7.22
N VAL A 228 35.35 -11.11 -7.75
CA VAL A 228 34.90 -11.35 -9.14
C VAL A 228 34.92 -10.05 -9.96
N GLU A 229 35.36 -10.11 -11.22
CA GLU A 229 35.41 -8.94 -12.10
C GLU A 229 34.15 -8.83 -12.97
N VAL A 230 33.48 -7.69 -12.87
CA VAL A 230 32.17 -7.39 -13.46
C VAL A 230 32.30 -6.08 -14.23
N GLY A 231 32.63 -6.17 -15.52
CA GLY A 231 32.81 -5.01 -16.41
C GLY A 231 34.12 -4.26 -16.16
N GLU A 232 34.03 -2.99 -15.74
CA GLU A 232 35.20 -2.22 -15.24
C GLU A 232 35.34 -2.26 -13.71
N ASP A 233 34.37 -2.83 -13.00
CA ASP A 233 34.32 -2.91 -11.53
C ASP A 233 34.76 -4.30 -11.00
N THR A 234 34.90 -4.41 -9.68
CA THR A 234 35.30 -5.62 -8.98
C THR A 234 34.44 -5.78 -7.73
N VAL A 235 33.56 -6.79 -7.73
CA VAL A 235 32.73 -7.15 -6.59
C VAL A 235 33.63 -7.88 -5.59
N GLN A 236 33.60 -7.46 -4.32
CA GLN A 236 34.45 -8.07 -3.29
C GLN A 236 33.81 -9.37 -2.81
N GLY A 237 34.63 -10.42 -2.67
CA GLY A 237 34.17 -11.74 -2.28
C GLY A 237 34.95 -12.33 -1.11
N PHE A 238 34.37 -13.38 -0.53
CA PHE A 238 34.92 -14.10 0.62
C PHE A 238 35.30 -15.53 0.23
N SER A 239 35.91 -16.27 1.16
CA SER A 239 36.30 -17.68 0.94
C SER A 239 35.13 -18.63 0.70
N ASP A 240 33.92 -18.19 1.02
CA ASP A 240 32.69 -18.96 1.13
C ASP A 240 31.65 -18.33 0.19
N ALA A 241 30.78 -19.15 -0.41
CA ALA A 241 29.98 -18.74 -1.56
C ALA A 241 29.01 -17.60 -1.23
N SER A 242 29.08 -16.50 -1.95
CA SER A 242 28.18 -15.35 -1.83
C SER A 242 27.41 -15.15 -3.14
N LEU A 243 26.27 -14.45 -3.11
CA LEU A 243 25.46 -14.19 -4.32
C LEU A 243 25.77 -12.80 -4.86
N SER A 244 25.85 -12.66 -6.19
CA SER A 244 25.72 -11.35 -6.86
C SER A 244 24.61 -11.40 -7.89
N ILE A 245 23.87 -10.30 -8.01
CA ILE A 245 22.90 -10.07 -9.09
C ILE A 245 23.48 -8.93 -9.95
N VAL A 246 23.81 -9.24 -11.20
CA VAL A 246 24.36 -8.27 -12.15
C VAL A 246 23.28 -7.88 -13.15
N THR A 247 23.12 -6.58 -13.37
CA THR A 247 22.13 -6.01 -14.29
C THR A 247 22.79 -5.56 -15.59
N PHE A 248 22.22 -5.96 -16.73
CA PHE A 248 22.67 -5.63 -18.08
C PHE A 248 21.58 -4.92 -18.88
N ASP A 249 21.97 -4.18 -19.92
CA ASP A 249 21.06 -3.69 -20.96
C ASP A 249 20.83 -4.73 -22.08
N GLU A 250 19.84 -4.45 -22.94
CA GLU A 250 19.50 -5.25 -24.14
C GLU A 250 20.70 -5.62 -25.06
N SER A 251 21.82 -4.90 -24.95
CA SER A 251 23.03 -5.06 -25.75
C SER A 251 24.19 -5.76 -25.02
N GLY A 252 23.94 -6.26 -23.81
CA GLY A 252 24.91 -7.02 -23.01
C GLY A 252 25.90 -6.14 -22.25
N LEU A 253 25.64 -4.83 -22.13
CA LEU A 253 26.47 -3.93 -21.32
C LEU A 253 25.98 -3.95 -19.87
N ILE A 254 26.91 -4.16 -18.94
CA ILE A 254 26.65 -4.09 -17.50
C ILE A 254 26.26 -2.65 -17.12
N LEU A 255 25.13 -2.52 -16.42
CA LEU A 255 24.60 -1.26 -15.89
C LEU A 255 24.96 -1.09 -14.41
N SER A 256 24.84 -2.16 -13.62
CA SER A 256 25.04 -2.18 -12.17
C SER A 256 25.15 -3.61 -11.64
N HIS A 257 25.50 -3.74 -10.36
CA HIS A 257 25.53 -4.99 -9.61
C HIS A 257 25.08 -4.73 -8.16
N ILE A 258 24.58 -5.78 -7.52
CA ILE A 258 24.42 -5.89 -6.08
C ILE A 258 24.94 -7.26 -5.61
N GLU A 259 25.29 -7.37 -4.33
CA GLU A 259 25.89 -8.56 -3.74
C GLU A 259 25.43 -8.81 -2.30
N THR A 260 25.69 -10.02 -1.82
CA THR A 260 25.56 -10.43 -0.42
C THR A 260 26.95 -10.76 0.16
N GLU A 261 27.11 -10.73 1.50
CA GLU A 261 28.33 -11.22 2.16
C GLU A 261 27.99 -12.47 3.00
N SER A 262 28.48 -13.66 2.64
CA SER A 262 28.21 -14.89 3.38
C SER A 262 29.34 -15.32 4.34
N GLY A 263 28.97 -16.02 5.41
CA GLY A 263 29.91 -16.56 6.41
C GLY A 263 30.24 -18.05 6.27
N ALA A 264 29.43 -18.82 5.53
CA ALA A 264 29.63 -20.25 5.27
C ALA A 264 29.09 -20.75 3.92
N GLY A 265 28.26 -19.96 3.22
CA GLY A 265 27.81 -20.25 1.86
C GLY A 265 26.33 -19.99 1.61
N VAL A 266 26.03 -19.35 0.48
CA VAL A 266 24.76 -19.46 -0.25
C VAL A 266 24.84 -20.74 -1.10
N GLU A 267 23.77 -21.54 -1.12
CA GLU A 267 23.63 -22.69 -2.03
C GLU A 267 23.25 -22.19 -3.45
N PRO A 268 23.73 -22.81 -4.54
CA PRO A 268 23.42 -22.39 -5.91
C PRO A 268 22.04 -22.91 -6.35
N ILE A 269 21.00 -22.53 -5.60
CA ILE A 269 19.57 -22.88 -5.80
C ILE A 269 18.70 -21.72 -5.31
N GLY A 270 17.54 -21.55 -5.93
CA GLY A 270 16.63 -20.42 -5.74
C GLY A 270 16.33 -19.71 -7.05
N ALA A 271 15.57 -18.61 -7.00
CA ALA A 271 15.03 -17.93 -8.18
C ALA A 271 14.98 -16.39 -8.02
N LEU A 272 14.78 -15.71 -9.15
CA LEU A 272 14.52 -14.29 -9.33
C LEU A 272 13.14 -14.11 -9.95
N CYS A 273 12.20 -13.57 -9.19
CA CYS A 273 10.82 -13.36 -9.65
C CYS A 273 10.41 -11.88 -9.52
N SER A 274 9.40 -11.46 -10.29
CA SER A 274 8.78 -10.13 -10.16
C SER A 274 7.26 -10.22 -10.06
N ASP A 275 6.65 -9.35 -9.25
CA ASP A 275 5.20 -9.26 -9.12
C ASP A 275 4.55 -8.36 -10.18
N GLY A 276 3.21 -8.36 -10.24
CA GLY A 276 2.43 -7.53 -11.18
C GLY A 276 2.58 -6.00 -11.03
N ASN A 277 3.32 -5.53 -10.02
CA ASN A 277 3.73 -4.12 -9.88
C ASN A 277 5.18 -3.86 -10.37
N GLY A 278 5.87 -4.88 -10.89
CA GLY A 278 7.26 -4.80 -11.35
C GLY A 278 8.29 -4.76 -10.22
N GLN A 279 7.90 -5.09 -8.99
CA GLN A 279 8.86 -5.25 -7.89
C GLN A 279 9.57 -6.59 -8.05
N MET A 280 10.91 -6.58 -8.03
CA MET A 280 11.75 -7.78 -8.15
C MET A 280 12.15 -8.36 -6.79
N TYR A 281 12.28 -9.68 -6.72
CA TYR A 281 12.56 -10.46 -5.53
C TYR A 281 13.65 -11.49 -5.84
N ALA A 282 14.55 -11.73 -4.90
CA ALA A 282 15.52 -12.82 -4.96
C ALA A 282 15.25 -13.79 -3.81
N VAL A 283 15.15 -15.07 -4.15
CA VAL A 283 14.88 -16.17 -3.23
C VAL A 283 16.05 -17.14 -3.30
N MET A 284 16.63 -17.50 -2.16
CA MET A 284 17.84 -18.35 -2.12
C MET A 284 17.96 -19.12 -0.80
N SER A 285 18.77 -20.18 -0.79
CA SER A 285 19.08 -20.98 0.40
C SER A 285 20.51 -20.69 0.92
N PHE A 286 20.72 -20.60 2.23
CA PHE A 286 22.00 -20.18 2.83
C PHE A 286 22.33 -20.88 4.15
N THR A 287 23.61 -20.83 4.56
CA THR A 287 24.13 -21.47 5.78
C THR A 287 24.92 -20.53 6.69
N GLU A 288 24.82 -20.75 8.01
CA GLU A 288 25.38 -19.99 9.14
C GLU A 288 25.05 -18.49 9.19
N PHE A 289 25.50 -17.69 8.23
CA PHE A 289 25.38 -16.22 8.22
C PHE A 289 25.35 -15.67 6.79
N LEU A 290 24.47 -14.69 6.57
CA LEU A 290 24.39 -13.92 5.32
C LEU A 290 24.04 -12.46 5.62
N ALA A 291 24.83 -11.52 5.12
CA ALA A 291 24.50 -10.10 5.11
C ALA A 291 23.93 -9.70 3.74
N ILE A 292 22.87 -8.88 3.76
CA ILE A 292 22.16 -8.39 2.58
C ILE A 292 21.93 -6.89 2.78
N GLY A 293 22.71 -6.05 2.08
CA GLY A 293 22.70 -4.60 2.30
C GLY A 293 23.20 -4.21 3.70
N ASP A 294 22.42 -3.42 4.43
CA ASP A 294 22.69 -3.05 5.84
C ASP A 294 22.19 -4.11 6.85
N ASP A 295 21.45 -5.13 6.41
CA ASP A 295 20.81 -6.17 7.25
C ASP A 295 21.57 -7.51 7.23
N SER A 296 21.24 -8.42 8.16
CA SER A 296 21.83 -9.77 8.20
C SER A 296 20.93 -10.83 8.83
N VAL A 297 20.98 -12.04 8.26
CA VAL A 297 20.26 -13.24 8.69
C VAL A 297 21.24 -14.36 9.11
N VAL A 298 20.77 -15.30 9.93
CA VAL A 298 21.59 -16.34 10.58
C VAL A 298 20.82 -17.65 10.61
N SER A 299 21.35 -18.73 10.03
CA SER A 299 20.63 -20.01 9.97
C SER A 299 20.62 -20.74 11.33
N GLN A 300 19.57 -21.51 11.58
CA GLN A 300 19.28 -22.14 12.89
C GLN A 300 19.62 -23.62 12.99
N GLY A 301 20.22 -24.22 11.95
CA GLY A 301 20.88 -25.52 12.08
C GLY A 301 21.43 -26.09 10.78
N GLY A 302 20.59 -26.15 9.74
CA GLY A 302 20.95 -26.61 8.40
C GLY A 302 21.13 -25.44 7.43
N SER A 303 20.80 -25.71 6.16
CA SER A 303 20.39 -24.64 5.24
C SER A 303 19.08 -24.01 5.72
N ASP A 304 18.95 -22.70 5.58
CA ASP A 304 17.69 -21.96 5.76
C ASP A 304 17.45 -21.07 4.53
N LEU A 305 16.21 -20.66 4.28
CA LEU A 305 15.88 -19.81 3.14
C LEU A 305 15.84 -18.32 3.51
N VAL A 306 16.07 -17.49 2.52
CA VAL A 306 15.94 -16.03 2.60
C VAL A 306 15.21 -15.51 1.36
N VAL A 307 14.33 -14.54 1.56
CA VAL A 307 13.63 -13.78 0.53
C VAL A 307 14.01 -12.31 0.68
N ALA A 308 14.47 -11.68 -0.38
CA ALA A 308 14.90 -10.28 -0.36
C ALA A 308 14.37 -9.53 -1.59
N SER A 309 13.66 -8.42 -1.36
CA SER A 309 13.27 -7.49 -2.42
C SER A 309 14.48 -6.67 -2.86
N PHE A 310 14.62 -6.42 -4.16
CA PHE A 310 15.73 -5.65 -4.70
C PHE A 310 15.35 -4.66 -5.81
N THR A 311 16.30 -3.78 -6.10
CA THR A 311 16.36 -2.89 -7.26
C THR A 311 17.74 -3.08 -7.92
N PRO A 312 17.98 -2.62 -9.16
CA PRO A 312 19.27 -2.79 -9.84
C PRO A 312 20.50 -2.24 -9.10
N THR A 313 20.32 -1.45 -8.03
CA THR A 313 21.40 -0.77 -7.29
C THR A 313 21.32 -0.91 -5.76
N ALA A 314 20.30 -1.58 -5.21
CA ALA A 314 20.12 -1.74 -3.77
C ALA A 314 19.14 -2.87 -3.42
N TRP A 315 19.40 -3.53 -2.28
CA TRP A 315 18.42 -4.33 -1.56
C TRP A 315 17.42 -3.42 -0.83
N ASN A 316 16.14 -3.80 -0.80
CA ASN A 316 15.05 -3.02 -0.18
C ASN A 316 14.72 -3.52 1.24
N TRP A 317 14.54 -4.83 1.39
CA TRP A 317 14.24 -5.52 2.66
C TRP A 317 14.65 -6.99 2.56
N VAL A 318 14.70 -7.69 3.70
CA VAL A 318 15.06 -9.11 3.78
C VAL A 318 14.28 -9.85 4.89
N ILE A 319 13.78 -11.05 4.60
CA ILE A 319 13.17 -11.98 5.57
C ILE A 319 13.71 -13.40 5.39
N SER A 320 13.60 -14.25 6.41
CA SER A 320 14.05 -15.65 6.37
C SER A 320 13.04 -16.63 6.95
N GLY A 321 13.04 -17.85 6.41
CA GLY A 321 12.35 -19.03 6.94
C GLY A 321 13.39 -19.99 7.51
N ASN A 322 13.26 -20.34 8.80
CA ASN A 322 14.35 -20.92 9.59
C ASN A 322 13.95 -22.27 10.25
N GLY A 323 14.83 -23.26 10.23
CA GLY A 323 14.62 -24.61 10.79
C GLY A 323 15.79 -25.16 11.62
N GLN A 324 15.58 -26.32 12.28
CA GLN A 324 16.66 -27.05 12.98
C GLN A 324 17.41 -28.04 12.09
N SER A 325 16.90 -28.25 10.89
CA SER A 325 17.39 -29.05 9.79
C SER A 325 16.93 -28.34 8.51
N ASP A 326 17.57 -28.66 7.39
CA ASP A 326 17.41 -27.96 6.11
C ASP A 326 15.98 -27.50 5.78
N VAL A 327 15.89 -26.21 5.47
CA VAL A 327 14.78 -25.52 4.80
C VAL A 327 15.39 -24.88 3.55
N ARG A 328 14.93 -25.29 2.37
CA ARG A 328 15.38 -24.70 1.09
C ARG A 328 14.21 -24.09 0.37
N ALA A 329 14.44 -22.98 -0.31
CA ALA A 329 13.60 -22.55 -1.41
C ALA A 329 14.18 -23.06 -2.72
N TRP A 330 13.31 -23.46 -3.64
CA TRP A 330 13.68 -23.90 -4.98
C TRP A 330 13.34 -22.83 -6.01
N ASP A 331 12.12 -22.28 -5.96
CA ASP A 331 11.56 -21.42 -7.01
C ASP A 331 10.53 -20.41 -6.44
N CYS A 332 10.22 -19.34 -7.18
CA CYS A 332 9.22 -18.34 -6.81
C CYS A 332 8.48 -17.72 -8.01
N ALA A 333 7.20 -17.42 -7.81
CA ALA A 333 6.34 -16.81 -8.82
C ALA A 333 5.71 -15.50 -8.30
N GLY A 334 5.62 -14.51 -9.17
CA GLY A 334 4.92 -13.25 -8.90
C GLY A 334 3.41 -13.44 -8.83
N MET A 335 2.75 -12.75 -7.90
CA MET A 335 1.28 -12.68 -7.89
C MET A 335 0.80 -11.55 -8.82
N PRO A 336 -0.34 -11.69 -9.52
CA PRO A 336 -0.86 -10.68 -10.47
C PRO A 336 -1.04 -9.28 -9.88
N ASN A 337 -1.26 -9.19 -8.57
CA ASN A 337 -1.33 -7.94 -7.83
C ASN A 337 0.04 -7.52 -7.27
N SER A 338 0.41 -7.95 -6.06
CA SER A 338 1.72 -7.62 -5.46
C SER A 338 2.18 -8.69 -4.48
N GLY A 339 3.49 -8.88 -4.37
CA GLY A 339 4.08 -9.97 -3.60
C GLY A 339 4.27 -11.24 -4.43
N ILE A 340 4.80 -12.28 -3.80
CA ILE A 340 5.19 -13.55 -4.46
C ILE A 340 4.69 -14.76 -3.68
N LYS A 341 4.53 -15.90 -4.38
CA LYS A 341 4.49 -17.23 -3.76
C LYS A 341 5.83 -17.94 -3.99
N VAL A 342 6.31 -18.67 -2.98
CA VAL A 342 7.62 -19.35 -2.95
C VAL A 342 7.41 -20.83 -2.67
N VAL A 343 8.04 -21.71 -3.43
CA VAL A 343 8.03 -23.16 -3.21
C VAL A 343 9.37 -23.66 -2.67
N GLY A 344 9.33 -24.67 -1.81
CA GLY A 344 10.54 -25.23 -1.23
C GLY A 344 10.34 -26.50 -0.41
N GLU A 345 11.44 -27.03 0.14
CA GLU A 345 11.47 -28.22 0.99
C GLU A 345 11.80 -27.89 2.46
N PHE A 346 11.29 -28.69 3.40
CA PHE A 346 11.67 -28.64 4.81
C PHE A 346 11.84 -30.05 5.40
N SER A 347 12.90 -30.25 6.18
CA SER A 347 13.22 -31.55 6.81
C SER A 347 13.01 -31.57 8.33
N SER A 348 12.40 -30.53 8.90
CA SER A 348 12.00 -30.46 10.32
C SER A 348 11.01 -29.33 10.62
N ASN A 349 10.48 -29.26 11.85
CA ASN A 349 9.75 -28.10 12.34
C ASN A 349 10.50 -26.78 12.09
N SER A 350 9.95 -25.97 11.20
CA SER A 350 10.52 -24.70 10.75
C SER A 350 9.56 -23.54 10.97
N THR A 351 10.08 -22.31 11.00
CA THR A 351 9.37 -21.10 11.41
C THR A 351 9.63 -19.92 10.48
N PHE A 352 8.56 -19.21 10.14
CA PHE A 352 8.51 -18.16 9.13
C PHE A 352 7.66 -17.01 9.71
N GLY A 353 8.30 -16.02 10.33
CA GLY A 353 7.58 -15.02 11.13
C GLY A 353 6.81 -15.68 12.28
N GLU A 354 5.47 -15.58 12.28
CA GLU A 354 4.60 -16.27 13.24
C GLU A 354 4.09 -17.65 12.74
N HIS A 355 4.34 -18.00 11.48
CA HIS A 355 3.91 -19.26 10.86
C HIS A 355 4.90 -20.40 11.11
N TYR A 356 4.43 -21.65 11.03
CA TYR A 356 5.24 -22.84 11.29
C TYR A 356 4.82 -24.05 10.44
N THR A 357 5.78 -24.85 10.00
CA THR A 357 5.55 -25.97 9.05
C THR A 357 5.06 -27.27 9.67
N GLY A 358 5.10 -27.40 11.01
CA GLY A 358 4.81 -28.67 11.68
C GLY A 358 5.93 -29.72 11.55
N PRO A 359 5.72 -30.95 12.05
CA PRO A 359 6.73 -32.00 12.04
C PRO A 359 6.65 -32.89 10.80
N SER A 360 7.68 -32.88 9.96
CA SER A 360 7.80 -33.75 8.79
C SER A 360 7.95 -35.24 9.16
N LEU A 361 7.65 -36.13 8.19
CA LEU A 361 7.99 -37.56 8.28
C LEU A 361 9.17 -37.98 7.40
N GLY A 362 9.62 -37.10 6.50
CA GLY A 362 10.95 -37.13 5.91
C GLY A 362 11.39 -35.72 5.55
N THR A 363 11.48 -35.46 4.25
CA THR A 363 11.50 -34.12 3.69
C THR A 363 10.11 -33.87 3.09
N ASP A 364 9.45 -32.81 3.53
CA ASP A 364 8.10 -32.42 3.12
C ASP A 364 8.21 -31.05 2.40
N PHE A 365 7.20 -30.60 1.65
CA PHE A 365 7.27 -29.34 0.89
C PHE A 365 6.31 -28.26 1.41
N PHE A 366 6.61 -27.00 1.07
CA PHE A 366 5.77 -25.85 1.40
C PHE A 366 5.52 -24.97 0.18
N VAL A 367 4.40 -24.26 0.22
CA VAL A 367 4.10 -23.05 -0.57
C VAL A 367 3.90 -21.92 0.42
N ALA A 368 4.68 -20.85 0.29
CA ALA A 368 4.68 -19.71 1.21
C ALA A 368 4.44 -18.39 0.47
N GLU A 369 3.53 -17.58 0.98
CA GLU A 369 3.14 -16.29 0.40
C GLU A 369 3.83 -15.13 1.13
N VAL A 370 4.37 -14.18 0.36
CA VAL A 370 5.17 -13.06 0.85
C VAL A 370 4.61 -11.74 0.32
N SER A 371 4.36 -10.79 1.24
CA SER A 371 3.92 -9.44 0.89
C SER A 371 5.01 -8.64 0.19
N SER A 372 4.61 -7.66 -0.63
CA SER A 372 5.54 -6.70 -1.27
C SER A 372 6.31 -5.81 -0.27
N ASN A 373 5.91 -5.80 1.01
CA ASN A 373 6.61 -5.12 2.10
C ASN A 373 7.55 -6.03 2.92
N GLY A 374 7.57 -7.34 2.64
CA GLY A 374 8.42 -8.30 3.34
C GLY A 374 7.76 -8.92 4.58
N ASP A 375 6.48 -9.28 4.49
CA ASP A 375 5.79 -10.06 5.53
C ASP A 375 5.45 -11.47 5.02
N TRP A 376 5.61 -12.49 5.86
CA TRP A 376 5.01 -13.80 5.60
C TRP A 376 3.50 -13.71 5.82
N LEU A 377 2.70 -13.93 4.77
CA LEU A 377 1.23 -13.82 4.83
C LEU A 377 0.58 -15.16 5.17
N LYS A 378 1.04 -16.24 4.53
CA LYS A 378 0.43 -17.57 4.60
C LYS A 378 1.45 -18.65 4.22
N ILE A 379 1.28 -19.85 4.75
CA ILE A 379 2.06 -21.03 4.36
C ILE A 379 1.15 -22.26 4.36
N THR A 380 1.12 -22.96 3.24
CA THR A 380 0.56 -24.31 3.08
C THR A 380 1.73 -25.31 3.07
N THR A 381 1.58 -26.45 3.74
CA THR A 381 2.64 -27.46 3.87
C THR A 381 2.09 -28.86 3.69
N GLU A 382 2.68 -29.63 2.79
CA GLU A 382 2.19 -30.95 2.41
C GLU A 382 3.35 -31.96 2.32
N GLY A 383 3.05 -33.23 2.59
CA GLY A 383 4.07 -34.28 2.64
C GLY A 383 3.48 -35.67 2.87
N GLY A 384 4.18 -36.67 2.35
CA GLY A 384 3.89 -38.07 2.51
C GLY A 384 4.72 -38.72 3.62
N PRO A 385 5.05 -40.01 3.48
CA PRO A 385 5.98 -40.72 4.35
C PRO A 385 7.41 -40.80 3.79
N GLY A 386 7.73 -40.05 2.71
CA GLY A 386 8.93 -40.21 1.88
C GLY A 386 9.82 -38.97 1.85
N PHE A 387 10.32 -38.65 0.65
CA PHE A 387 10.88 -37.34 0.32
C PHE A 387 9.97 -36.71 -0.72
N ASP A 388 9.42 -35.55 -0.38
CA ASP A 388 8.41 -34.84 -1.14
C ASP A 388 8.90 -33.39 -1.32
N ARG A 389 9.14 -32.97 -2.57
CA ARG A 389 9.73 -31.67 -2.92
C ARG A 389 8.87 -30.97 -3.95
N GLY A 390 8.36 -29.78 -3.65
CA GLY A 390 7.96 -28.84 -4.70
C GLY A 390 9.22 -28.27 -5.35
N MET A 391 9.31 -28.34 -6.68
CA MET A 391 10.49 -28.00 -7.46
C MET A 391 10.31 -26.70 -8.25
N ALA A 392 9.12 -26.50 -8.83
CA ALA A 392 8.75 -25.28 -9.54
C ALA A 392 7.30 -24.88 -9.27
N ILE A 393 7.03 -23.58 -9.34
CA ILE A 393 5.76 -22.92 -9.05
C ILE A 393 5.45 -21.86 -10.10
N THR A 394 4.18 -21.74 -10.49
CA THR A 394 3.72 -20.63 -11.33
C THR A 394 2.35 -20.16 -10.85
N VAL A 395 2.04 -18.90 -11.12
CA VAL A 395 0.76 -18.27 -10.79
C VAL A 395 0.20 -17.68 -12.07
N SER A 396 -1.05 -18.03 -12.39
CA SER A 396 -1.75 -17.54 -13.57
C SER A 396 -2.14 -16.06 -13.44
N GLU A 397 -2.58 -15.43 -14.54
CA GLU A 397 -3.17 -14.08 -14.49
C GLU A 397 -4.40 -14.00 -13.58
N THR A 398 -5.11 -15.12 -13.36
CA THR A 398 -6.25 -15.23 -12.42
C THR A 398 -5.85 -15.49 -10.97
N GLY A 399 -4.56 -15.69 -10.66
CA GLY A 399 -4.08 -15.94 -9.30
C GLY A 399 -4.11 -17.41 -8.87
N THR A 400 -4.66 -18.32 -9.68
CA THR A 400 -4.54 -19.76 -9.44
C THR A 400 -3.08 -20.20 -9.48
N THR A 401 -2.69 -21.05 -8.53
CA THR A 401 -1.29 -21.42 -8.31
C THR A 401 -1.06 -22.87 -8.71
N ILE A 402 -0.16 -23.11 -9.66
CA ILE A 402 0.21 -24.47 -10.10
C ILE A 402 1.59 -24.80 -9.53
N VAL A 403 1.74 -26.00 -8.99
CA VAL A 403 2.99 -26.51 -8.39
C VAL A 403 3.33 -27.87 -8.99
N THR A 404 4.59 -28.04 -9.38
CA THR A 404 5.16 -29.35 -9.75
C THR A 404 6.35 -29.71 -8.89
N GLY A 405 6.64 -30.99 -8.81
CA GLY A 405 7.67 -31.51 -7.92
C GLY A 405 7.84 -33.01 -7.99
N SER A 406 8.49 -33.58 -6.99
CA SER A 406 8.81 -35.01 -6.90
C SER A 406 8.43 -35.62 -5.57
N THR A 407 7.98 -36.88 -5.58
CA THR A 407 7.65 -37.70 -4.41
C THR A 407 8.27 -39.09 -4.51
N THR A 408 8.83 -39.63 -3.42
CA THR A 408 9.39 -40.99 -3.41
C THR A 408 8.45 -42.07 -2.86
N ALA A 409 7.25 -41.72 -2.38
CA ALA A 409 6.38 -42.66 -1.65
C ALA A 409 4.87 -42.37 -1.77
N GLY A 410 4.49 -41.37 -2.58
CA GLY A 410 3.12 -40.89 -2.69
C GLY A 410 2.70 -40.02 -1.51
N MET A 411 1.70 -39.17 -1.75
CA MET A 411 1.19 -38.17 -0.82
C MET A 411 -0.33 -38.01 -0.99
N ALA A 412 -0.93 -37.06 -0.29
CA ALA A 412 -2.29 -36.60 -0.59
C ALA A 412 -2.28 -35.07 -0.65
N LEU A 413 -2.96 -34.50 -1.65
CA LEU A 413 -3.09 -33.07 -1.88
C LEU A 413 -4.59 -32.77 -2.03
N GLY A 414 -5.17 -32.06 -1.07
CA GLY A 414 -6.62 -31.88 -0.99
C GLY A 414 -7.36 -33.21 -0.80
N GLU A 415 -8.30 -33.53 -1.70
CA GLU A 415 -8.97 -34.85 -1.73
C GLU A 415 -8.22 -35.90 -2.56
N ASP A 416 -7.26 -35.50 -3.40
CA ASP A 416 -6.53 -36.41 -4.28
C ASP A 416 -5.43 -37.18 -3.54
N VAL A 417 -5.29 -38.48 -3.85
CA VAL A 417 -4.30 -39.38 -3.24
C VAL A 417 -3.34 -39.85 -4.32
N LEU A 418 -2.15 -39.27 -4.31
CA LEU A 418 -1.06 -39.58 -5.24
C LEU A 418 -0.39 -40.88 -4.79
N VAL A 419 -0.52 -41.93 -5.60
CA VAL A 419 0.02 -43.26 -5.29
C VAL A 419 1.26 -43.51 -6.14
N ASP A 420 2.40 -43.63 -5.46
CA ASP A 420 3.69 -44.16 -5.95
C ASP A 420 3.49 -45.29 -7.00
N ILE A 421 4.04 -45.06 -8.18
CA ILE A 421 3.77 -45.82 -9.42
C ILE A 421 4.51 -47.18 -9.41
N ASP A 422 5.70 -47.25 -8.81
CA ASP A 422 6.58 -48.43 -8.81
C ASP A 422 6.58 -49.21 -7.46
N ASN A 423 6.10 -48.56 -6.39
CA ASN A 423 6.04 -48.99 -5.00
C ASN A 423 7.44 -49.21 -4.36
N ASN A 424 8.35 -48.24 -4.45
CA ASN A 424 9.70 -48.34 -3.88
C ASN A 424 10.20 -47.06 -3.17
N ASP A 425 9.63 -46.83 -1.98
CA ASP A 425 9.88 -45.83 -0.92
C ASP A 425 11.35 -45.35 -0.68
N ASN A 426 12.11 -44.88 -1.68
CA ASN A 426 13.56 -44.61 -1.56
C ASN A 426 14.03 -43.31 -2.23
N GLU A 427 15.06 -42.69 -1.63
CA GLU A 427 15.56 -41.34 -1.97
C GLU A 427 16.07 -41.15 -3.42
N PHE A 428 16.16 -42.23 -4.21
CA PHE A 428 16.62 -42.25 -5.61
C PHE A 428 15.60 -42.86 -6.59
N GLN A 429 14.33 -43.01 -6.19
CA GLN A 429 13.24 -43.22 -7.14
C GLN A 429 12.11 -42.29 -6.73
N ASN A 430 11.94 -41.26 -7.56
CA ASN A 430 10.92 -40.25 -7.44
C ASN A 430 9.92 -40.45 -8.58
N ASP A 431 8.65 -40.22 -8.32
CA ASP A 431 7.64 -39.88 -9.32
C ASP A 431 7.46 -38.35 -9.34
N ILE A 432 7.00 -37.80 -10.46
CA ILE A 432 6.62 -36.39 -10.60
C ILE A 432 5.18 -36.19 -10.11
N PHE A 433 4.94 -35.12 -9.36
CA PHE A 433 3.58 -34.63 -9.11
C PHE A 433 3.32 -33.28 -9.80
N LEU A 434 2.06 -33.03 -10.11
CA LEU A 434 1.55 -31.75 -10.61
C LEU A 434 0.19 -31.51 -9.94
N GLY A 435 -0.04 -30.32 -9.42
CA GLY A 435 -1.33 -29.95 -8.84
C GLY A 435 -1.57 -28.45 -8.88
N GLN A 436 -2.84 -28.09 -8.74
CA GLN A 436 -3.32 -26.71 -8.77
C GLN A 436 -4.04 -26.38 -7.47
N MET A 437 -3.87 -25.14 -7.05
CA MET A 437 -4.46 -24.53 -5.87
C MET A 437 -5.26 -23.31 -6.32
N ASP A 438 -6.44 -23.13 -5.73
CA ASP A 438 -7.21 -21.90 -5.90
C ASP A 438 -6.51 -20.70 -5.23
N GLU A 439 -7.03 -19.49 -5.43
CA GLU A 439 -6.54 -18.26 -4.77
C GLU A 439 -6.57 -18.35 -3.24
N ASN A 440 -7.41 -19.24 -2.69
CA ASN A 440 -7.49 -19.54 -1.26
C ASN A 440 -6.44 -20.57 -0.79
N ASP A 441 -5.46 -20.93 -1.62
CA ASP A 441 -4.44 -21.97 -1.43
C ASP A 441 -5.03 -23.36 -1.08
N SER A 442 -6.23 -23.67 -1.57
CA SER A 442 -6.85 -24.99 -1.44
C SER A 442 -6.60 -25.80 -2.70
N TRP A 443 -6.08 -27.02 -2.55
CA TRP A 443 -5.83 -27.93 -3.67
C TRP A 443 -7.13 -28.30 -4.40
N GLU A 444 -7.24 -27.87 -5.66
CA GLU A 444 -8.37 -28.16 -6.52
C GLU A 444 -8.27 -29.53 -7.19
N TRP A 445 -7.04 -29.94 -7.50
CA TRP A 445 -6.69 -31.22 -8.11
C TRP A 445 -5.19 -31.51 -8.00
N ALA A 446 -4.83 -32.78 -7.98
CA ALA A 446 -3.45 -33.22 -8.14
C ALA A 446 -3.33 -34.55 -8.90
N ILE A 447 -2.25 -34.70 -9.65
CA ILE A 447 -1.89 -35.92 -10.39
C ILE A 447 -0.44 -36.34 -10.13
N ILE A 448 -0.15 -37.60 -10.46
CA ILE A 448 1.19 -38.21 -10.40
C ILE A 448 1.54 -38.79 -11.78
N ALA A 449 2.79 -38.61 -12.21
CA ALA A 449 3.34 -39.05 -13.48
C ALA A 449 4.79 -39.52 -13.32
N GLY A 450 5.20 -40.50 -14.13
CA GLY A 450 6.46 -41.23 -13.94
C GLY A 450 6.32 -42.66 -14.46
N GLY A 451 7.19 -43.55 -14.00
CA GLY A 451 7.20 -44.95 -14.41
C GLY A 451 7.79 -45.89 -13.37
N SER A 452 9.02 -46.36 -13.61
CA SER A 452 9.79 -47.14 -12.63
C SER A 452 11.27 -46.75 -12.63
N GLY A 453 11.56 -45.52 -13.04
CA GLY A 453 12.90 -44.95 -13.04
C GLY A 453 13.13 -44.11 -11.79
N ASN A 454 13.87 -43.03 -11.99
CA ASN A 454 13.83 -41.84 -11.16
C ASN A 454 13.35 -40.69 -12.04
N ASP A 455 12.13 -40.23 -11.81
CA ASP A 455 11.43 -39.25 -12.63
C ASP A 455 11.30 -37.93 -11.84
N VAL A 456 11.93 -36.85 -12.34
CA VAL A 456 12.08 -35.59 -11.61
C VAL A 456 11.77 -34.39 -12.50
N ALA A 457 10.84 -33.54 -12.06
CA ALA A 457 10.56 -32.24 -12.68
C ALA A 457 11.70 -31.25 -12.37
N THR A 458 12.15 -30.50 -13.37
CA THR A 458 13.26 -29.53 -13.26
C THR A 458 12.81 -28.08 -13.37
N SER A 459 11.82 -27.78 -14.22
CA SER A 459 11.19 -26.45 -14.33
C SER A 459 9.73 -26.57 -14.76
N MET A 460 8.96 -25.49 -14.64
CA MET A 460 7.60 -25.40 -15.17
C MET A 460 7.30 -23.98 -15.64
N THR A 461 6.63 -23.88 -16.78
CA THR A 461 6.13 -22.63 -17.37
C THR A 461 4.70 -22.83 -17.88
N LEU A 462 4.01 -21.78 -18.29
CA LEU A 462 2.62 -21.85 -18.78
C LEU A 462 2.53 -21.71 -20.30
N GLY A 463 1.67 -22.52 -20.91
CA GLY A 463 1.21 -22.30 -22.28
C GLY A 463 0.37 -21.03 -22.41
N ASN A 464 0.24 -20.52 -23.64
CA ASN A 464 -0.64 -19.38 -23.96
C ASN A 464 -2.16 -19.69 -23.73
N ASP A 465 -2.47 -20.93 -23.36
CA ASP A 465 -3.77 -21.54 -23.05
C ASP A 465 -3.87 -21.97 -21.57
N GLY A 466 -3.11 -21.29 -20.69
CA GLY A 466 -3.03 -21.54 -19.24
C GLY A 466 -2.47 -22.92 -18.83
N SER A 467 -2.15 -23.78 -19.81
CA SER A 467 -1.86 -25.19 -19.56
C SER A 467 -0.37 -25.40 -19.24
N PRO A 468 -0.01 -26.08 -18.13
CA PRO A 468 1.37 -26.16 -17.69
C PRO A 468 2.24 -27.03 -18.61
N VAL A 469 3.46 -26.53 -18.86
CA VAL A 469 4.55 -27.19 -19.58
C VAL A 469 5.64 -27.52 -18.57
N ILE A 470 5.85 -28.81 -18.31
CA ILE A 470 6.80 -29.32 -17.32
C ILE A 470 8.07 -29.83 -18.01
N SER A 471 9.23 -29.29 -17.62
CA SER A 471 10.56 -29.84 -17.92
C SER A 471 10.87 -30.99 -16.97
N PHE A 472 11.40 -32.11 -17.46
CA PHE A 472 11.71 -33.27 -16.61
C PHE A 472 12.91 -34.11 -17.05
N THR A 473 13.39 -34.93 -16.12
CA THR A 473 14.43 -35.96 -16.30
C THR A 473 13.88 -37.34 -15.92
N HIS A 474 14.31 -38.40 -16.60
CA HIS A 474 13.83 -39.77 -16.37
C HIS A 474 14.92 -40.83 -16.67
N THR A 475 14.98 -41.91 -15.87
CA THR A 475 16.04 -42.94 -16.02
C THR A 475 15.56 -44.33 -16.50
N ASP A 476 14.28 -44.47 -16.84
CA ASP A 476 13.67 -45.70 -17.38
C ASP A 476 12.43 -45.31 -18.24
N ASP A 477 11.51 -46.23 -18.51
CA ASP A 477 10.23 -45.96 -19.21
C ASP A 477 9.39 -44.86 -18.49
N PHE A 478 9.37 -43.61 -18.99
CA PHE A 478 8.50 -42.55 -18.47
C PHE A 478 7.07 -42.69 -18.98
N ASN A 479 6.14 -43.08 -18.10
CA ASN A 479 4.74 -43.35 -18.40
C ASN A 479 4.56 -44.50 -19.44
N THR A 480 3.36 -45.06 -19.54
CA THR A 480 3.05 -46.24 -20.37
C THR A 480 3.15 -46.01 -21.90
N GLN A 481 3.59 -44.83 -22.33
CA GLN A 481 3.74 -44.44 -23.74
C GLN A 481 5.18 -44.15 -24.18
N ILE A 482 6.14 -43.94 -23.27
CA ILE A 482 7.57 -43.76 -23.61
C ILE A 482 8.37 -44.97 -23.10
N THR A 483 8.80 -45.84 -24.03
CA THR A 483 9.44 -47.14 -23.70
C THR A 483 10.94 -47.20 -24.03
N ASP A 484 11.57 -46.03 -24.07
CA ASP A 484 12.70 -45.77 -24.97
C ASP A 484 13.85 -44.97 -24.31
N SER A 485 14.09 -45.11 -22.99
CA SER A 485 15.36 -44.63 -22.41
C SER A 485 16.54 -45.29 -23.12
N LEU A 486 17.54 -44.50 -23.52
CA LEU A 486 18.74 -45.00 -24.20
C LEU A 486 19.89 -45.30 -23.22
N GLY A 487 19.77 -44.80 -21.99
CA GLY A 487 20.43 -45.31 -20.79
C GLY A 487 21.34 -44.29 -20.11
N GLY A 488 21.08 -44.03 -18.83
CA GLY A 488 21.49 -42.83 -18.10
C GLY A 488 20.21 -42.16 -17.59
N SER A 489 20.25 -40.86 -17.29
CA SER A 489 19.06 -40.01 -17.30
C SER A 489 18.86 -39.44 -18.70
N ASP A 490 17.72 -39.74 -19.32
CA ASP A 490 17.18 -39.02 -20.47
C ASP A 490 16.34 -37.81 -19.96
N THR A 491 15.87 -36.92 -20.84
CA THR A 491 15.13 -35.70 -20.46
C THR A 491 14.02 -35.34 -21.45
N GLY A 492 13.06 -34.51 -21.07
CA GLY A 492 11.97 -34.11 -21.96
C GLY A 492 11.04 -33.04 -21.41
N ILE A 493 10.07 -32.67 -22.23
CA ILE A 493 8.99 -31.75 -21.90
C ILE A 493 7.63 -32.44 -21.99
N TRP A 494 6.70 -32.02 -21.13
CA TRP A 494 5.33 -32.52 -21.05
C TRP A 494 4.37 -31.33 -20.96
N LEU A 495 3.54 -31.16 -22.00
CA LEU A 495 2.38 -30.26 -21.95
C LEU A 495 1.20 -31.03 -21.37
N TYR A 496 0.67 -30.57 -20.24
CA TYR A 496 -0.53 -31.12 -19.63
C TYR A 496 -1.76 -30.26 -19.95
N GLN A 497 -2.62 -30.77 -20.83
CA GLN A 497 -3.93 -30.18 -21.15
C GLN A 497 -5.05 -31.16 -20.78
N THR A 498 -6.11 -30.64 -20.18
CA THR A 498 -7.36 -31.35 -19.89
C THR A 498 -8.58 -30.56 -20.38
N ASP A 499 -9.67 -31.31 -20.52
CA ASP A 499 -11.06 -30.87 -20.67
C ASP A 499 -11.80 -31.79 -19.67
N ARG A 500 -12.17 -31.22 -18.52
CA ARG A 500 -12.50 -32.00 -17.30
C ARG A 500 -13.96 -32.38 -17.19
N ASP A 501 -14.87 -31.46 -17.48
CA ASP A 501 -16.30 -31.71 -17.45
C ASP A 501 -16.89 -32.10 -18.82
N GLY A 502 -16.15 -31.86 -19.91
CA GLY A 502 -16.48 -32.30 -21.26
C GLY A 502 -17.21 -31.28 -22.12
N ASP A 503 -17.16 -29.98 -21.80
CA ASP A 503 -17.81 -28.93 -22.60
C ASP A 503 -17.06 -28.60 -23.92
N GLY A 504 -15.75 -28.85 -23.97
CA GLY A 504 -14.88 -28.65 -25.14
C GLY A 504 -14.03 -27.38 -25.16
N ILE A 505 -13.95 -26.63 -24.06
CA ILE A 505 -12.87 -25.69 -23.72
C ILE A 505 -11.73 -26.50 -23.03
N LEU A 506 -10.58 -25.89 -22.74
CA LEU A 506 -9.48 -26.51 -21.99
C LEU A 506 -9.44 -25.94 -20.57
N ASP A 507 -9.10 -26.75 -19.56
CA ASP A 507 -9.04 -26.37 -18.14
C ASP A 507 -8.21 -25.08 -17.82
N GLY A 508 -7.37 -24.60 -18.74
CA GLY A 508 -6.57 -23.37 -18.63
C GLY A 508 -7.03 -22.19 -19.51
N GLU A 509 -7.98 -22.38 -20.42
CA GLU A 509 -8.74 -21.32 -21.11
C GLU A 509 -10.18 -21.17 -20.55
N ASP A 510 -10.61 -22.13 -19.73
CA ASP A 510 -11.96 -22.28 -19.18
C ASP A 510 -12.14 -21.45 -17.90
N ASN A 511 -13.15 -20.59 -17.86
CA ASN A 511 -13.48 -19.79 -16.68
C ASN A 511 -14.29 -20.56 -15.61
N CYS A 512 -14.77 -21.76 -15.92
CA CYS A 512 -15.38 -22.70 -14.96
C CYS A 512 -14.89 -24.16 -15.14
N PRO A 513 -13.61 -24.51 -14.90
CA PRO A 513 -12.96 -25.82 -15.19
C PRO A 513 -13.55 -27.10 -14.53
N LYS A 514 -14.74 -27.01 -13.94
CA LYS A 514 -15.49 -28.05 -13.23
C LYS A 514 -16.99 -28.05 -13.56
N ILE A 515 -17.53 -27.03 -14.25
CA ILE A 515 -18.97 -26.79 -14.43
C ILE A 515 -19.34 -26.36 -15.87
N HIS A 516 -19.18 -27.29 -16.80
CA HIS A 516 -19.58 -27.29 -18.22
C HIS A 516 -20.44 -26.09 -18.67
N ASN A 517 -19.79 -25.05 -19.20
CA ASN A 517 -20.38 -23.78 -19.59
C ASN A 517 -19.87 -23.32 -20.96
N HIS A 518 -20.11 -24.10 -22.02
CA HIS A 518 -19.61 -23.92 -23.40
C HIS A 518 -19.81 -22.53 -24.05
N ASP A 519 -20.65 -21.67 -23.49
CA ASP A 519 -20.82 -20.27 -23.86
C ASP A 519 -19.66 -19.37 -23.38
N GLN A 520 -18.96 -19.79 -22.32
CA GLN A 520 -17.95 -19.06 -21.54
C GLN A 520 -18.45 -17.66 -21.18
N ALA A 521 -19.61 -17.65 -20.52
CA ALA A 521 -20.24 -16.44 -20.03
C ALA A 521 -19.53 -15.99 -18.74
N ASN A 522 -19.37 -14.69 -18.62
CA ASN A 522 -18.77 -13.94 -17.52
C ASN A 522 -19.41 -12.55 -17.63
N TYR A 523 -20.32 -12.22 -16.72
CA TYR A 523 -21.10 -10.98 -16.80
C TYR A 523 -20.32 -9.79 -16.24
N ASP A 524 -19.70 -9.96 -15.07
CA ASP A 524 -19.00 -8.92 -14.30
C ASP A 524 -17.65 -8.47 -14.93
N GLY A 525 -16.85 -9.41 -15.41
CA GLY A 525 -15.47 -9.21 -15.88
C GLY A 525 -14.37 -9.85 -15.02
N ASP A 526 -14.68 -10.72 -14.04
CA ASP A 526 -13.66 -11.33 -13.16
C ASP A 526 -12.95 -12.58 -13.74
N VAL A 527 -12.45 -13.45 -12.86
CA VAL A 527 -11.73 -14.69 -13.15
C VAL A 527 -12.61 -15.94 -13.32
N LYS A 528 -13.89 -15.89 -12.91
CA LYS A 528 -14.86 -16.98 -12.96
C LYS A 528 -15.85 -16.76 -14.12
N GLY A 529 -17.04 -17.34 -14.04
CA GLY A 529 -18.13 -17.09 -14.99
C GLY A 529 -19.48 -17.54 -14.47
N ASP A 530 -20.55 -17.19 -15.20
CA ASP A 530 -22.00 -17.30 -14.90
C ASP A 530 -22.53 -18.73 -14.62
N SER A 531 -21.66 -19.67 -14.26
CA SER A 531 -21.96 -21.08 -13.96
C SER A 531 -21.12 -21.61 -12.80
N CYS A 532 -20.16 -20.84 -12.29
CA CYS A 532 -19.30 -21.21 -11.17
C CYS A 532 -18.92 -20.04 -10.26
N ASP A 533 -19.40 -18.82 -10.54
CA ASP A 533 -19.48 -17.80 -9.50
C ASP A 533 -20.56 -18.11 -8.46
N ASP A 534 -20.49 -17.38 -7.35
CA ASP A 534 -21.53 -17.28 -6.33
C ASP A 534 -22.17 -15.86 -6.29
N ASP A 535 -21.65 -14.89 -7.07
CA ASP A 535 -22.05 -13.47 -7.18
C ASP A 535 -21.73 -12.97 -8.61
N ASP A 536 -22.70 -13.07 -9.53
CA ASP A 536 -22.50 -12.89 -11.00
C ASP A 536 -22.29 -11.44 -11.48
N ASP A 537 -22.54 -10.41 -10.66
CA ASP A 537 -22.33 -8.99 -11.03
C ASP A 537 -21.40 -8.16 -10.10
N ASN A 538 -21.00 -8.77 -8.98
CA ASN A 538 -20.00 -8.35 -8.00
C ASN A 538 -20.46 -7.21 -7.06
N ASP A 539 -21.71 -7.28 -6.59
CA ASP A 539 -22.33 -6.31 -5.67
C ASP A 539 -22.25 -6.71 -4.16
N ASN A 540 -21.84 -7.96 -3.86
CA ASN A 540 -21.81 -8.66 -2.55
C ASN A 540 -23.08 -9.43 -2.13
N VAL A 541 -24.16 -9.43 -2.91
CA VAL A 541 -25.29 -10.37 -2.74
C VAL A 541 -24.98 -11.65 -3.54
N ILE A 542 -25.29 -12.81 -2.96
CA ILE A 542 -25.08 -14.08 -3.66
C ILE A 542 -26.27 -14.43 -4.56
N ASP A 543 -26.01 -14.99 -5.74
CA ASP A 543 -26.96 -15.53 -6.75
C ASP A 543 -28.21 -16.25 -6.23
N LEU A 544 -28.13 -16.82 -5.03
CA LEU A 544 -29.21 -17.61 -4.41
C LEU A 544 -30.21 -16.75 -3.61
N ASN A 545 -29.80 -15.54 -3.23
CA ASN A 545 -30.59 -14.53 -2.53
C ASN A 545 -30.87 -13.31 -3.41
N ASP A 546 -30.14 -13.16 -4.51
CA ASP A 546 -30.24 -12.07 -5.48
C ASP A 546 -31.40 -12.31 -6.48
N ASP A 547 -32.39 -11.41 -6.55
CA ASP A 547 -33.48 -11.46 -7.53
C ASP A 547 -33.15 -10.68 -8.83
N CYS A 548 -32.02 -9.95 -8.85
CA CYS A 548 -31.47 -9.20 -9.98
C CYS A 548 -30.36 -9.92 -10.80
N GLN A 549 -29.37 -10.59 -10.20
CA GLN A 549 -28.26 -11.44 -10.72
C GLN A 549 -27.33 -10.86 -11.82
N PHE A 550 -27.88 -10.07 -12.73
CA PHE A 550 -27.21 -9.50 -13.90
C PHE A 550 -27.61 -8.01 -14.04
N GLY A 551 -27.49 -7.25 -12.96
CA GLY A 551 -27.87 -5.85 -12.80
C GLY A 551 -26.86 -4.83 -13.35
N GLU A 552 -26.99 -3.56 -13.00
CA GLU A 552 -25.98 -2.52 -13.23
C GLU A 552 -24.79 -2.72 -12.29
N LYS A 553 -23.57 -2.48 -12.76
CA LYS A 553 -22.34 -2.89 -12.05
C LYS A 553 -21.50 -1.72 -11.55
N GLY A 554 -20.79 -1.95 -10.45
CA GLY A 554 -19.87 -0.97 -9.84
C GLY A 554 -20.50 -0.12 -8.74
N TRP A 555 -21.53 -0.66 -8.10
CA TRP A 555 -22.05 -0.29 -6.78
C TRP A 555 -21.92 -1.53 -5.87
N PHE A 556 -22.52 -1.51 -4.67
CA PHE A 556 -22.61 -2.66 -3.77
C PHE A 556 -23.95 -2.59 -3.01
N SER A 557 -24.55 -3.73 -2.67
CA SER A 557 -25.64 -3.80 -1.71
C SER A 557 -25.20 -3.26 -0.34
N GLU A 558 -25.77 -2.11 0.01
CA GLU A 558 -25.73 -1.48 1.33
C GLU A 558 -27.13 -0.91 1.63
N PRO A 559 -27.58 -0.84 2.90
CA PRO A 559 -28.92 -0.31 3.31
C PRO A 559 -29.20 1.19 3.04
N SER A 560 -28.63 1.74 1.97
CA SER A 560 -28.85 3.08 1.42
C SER A 560 -28.78 3.11 -0.12
N THR A 561 -28.74 1.94 -0.76
CA THR A 561 -28.71 1.71 -2.22
C THR A 561 -29.42 0.41 -2.64
N ASP A 562 -29.58 -0.53 -1.71
CA ASP A 562 -30.46 -1.69 -1.70
C ASP A 562 -31.08 -1.73 -0.29
N HIS A 563 -32.38 -1.44 -0.17
CA HIS A 563 -33.04 -1.25 1.14
C HIS A 563 -33.56 -2.55 1.79
N ASP A 564 -33.99 -3.54 1.00
CA ASP A 564 -34.53 -4.80 1.52
C ASP A 564 -33.48 -5.93 1.62
N GLY A 565 -32.42 -5.86 0.81
CA GLY A 565 -31.30 -6.79 0.73
C GLY A 565 -31.44 -7.86 -0.35
N ASP A 566 -32.19 -7.63 -1.44
CA ASP A 566 -32.41 -8.58 -2.55
C ASP A 566 -31.44 -8.45 -3.74
N GLY A 567 -30.47 -7.54 -3.71
CA GLY A 567 -29.49 -7.34 -4.79
C GLY A 567 -29.95 -6.43 -5.94
N CYS A 568 -31.20 -5.97 -5.94
CA CYS A 568 -31.63 -4.91 -6.84
C CYS A 568 -31.30 -3.52 -6.28
N GLN A 569 -30.89 -2.58 -7.13
CA GLN A 569 -30.63 -1.20 -6.72
C GLN A 569 -31.90 -0.35 -6.77
N ASP A 570 -32.26 0.31 -5.64
CA ASP A 570 -33.43 1.20 -5.49
C ASP A 570 -33.56 2.23 -6.63
N SER A 571 -32.41 2.66 -7.18
CA SER A 571 -32.30 3.82 -8.07
C SER A 571 -32.58 3.51 -9.55
N SER A 572 -32.53 2.24 -9.95
CA SER A 572 -32.38 1.84 -11.37
C SER A 572 -33.15 0.60 -11.79
N GLU A 573 -33.18 -0.45 -10.96
CA GLU A 573 -33.63 -1.79 -11.39
C GLU A 573 -34.56 -2.52 -10.44
N ASP A 574 -34.60 -2.14 -9.17
CA ASP A 574 -35.74 -2.46 -8.30
C ASP A 574 -37.02 -1.72 -8.78
N TYR A 575 -38.17 -2.21 -8.33
CA TYR A 575 -39.51 -1.66 -8.47
C TYR A 575 -40.40 -1.90 -7.23
N ASP A 576 -39.87 -2.32 -6.07
CA ASP A 576 -40.65 -2.73 -4.88
C ASP A 576 -39.87 -2.58 -3.55
N ASP A 577 -39.09 -1.49 -3.37
CA ASP A 577 -37.98 -1.23 -2.41
C ASP A 577 -38.02 -1.83 -0.96
N ASP A 578 -39.14 -2.35 -0.42
CA ASP A 578 -39.24 -3.00 0.92
C ASP A 578 -39.90 -4.41 0.95
N GLU A 579 -40.08 -5.06 -0.20
CA GLU A 579 -40.79 -6.34 -0.44
C GLU A 579 -42.30 -6.37 -0.04
N ASP A 580 -42.98 -5.24 0.22
CA ASP A 580 -44.38 -5.29 0.69
C ASP A 580 -45.42 -5.71 -0.39
N THR A 581 -45.04 -5.64 -1.68
CA THR A 581 -45.83 -5.92 -2.90
C THR A 581 -46.67 -4.78 -3.52
N VAL A 582 -46.39 -3.50 -3.24
CA VAL A 582 -47.15 -2.33 -3.74
C VAL A 582 -46.51 -1.55 -4.92
N PHE A 583 -45.22 -1.71 -5.19
CA PHE A 583 -44.40 -0.95 -6.15
C PHE A 583 -44.38 0.58 -5.90
N ASP A 584 -43.21 1.11 -5.51
CA ASP A 584 -42.82 2.51 -5.26
C ASP A 584 -43.58 3.58 -6.08
N GLN A 585 -43.80 3.36 -7.39
CA GLN A 585 -44.54 4.27 -8.27
C GLN A 585 -46.02 4.49 -7.88
N ASN A 586 -46.58 3.64 -7.03
CA ASN A 586 -47.93 3.73 -6.44
C ASN A 586 -47.90 3.92 -4.92
N ASP A 587 -46.74 3.76 -4.31
CA ASP A 587 -46.52 3.76 -2.87
C ASP A 587 -46.47 5.18 -2.29
N LEU A 588 -46.63 5.30 -0.98
CA LEU A 588 -46.43 6.53 -0.20
C LEU A 588 -45.29 6.39 0.83
N CYS A 589 -44.81 5.18 1.08
CA CYS A 589 -43.74 4.77 1.99
C CYS A 589 -42.71 3.80 1.34
N PRO A 590 -42.16 4.03 0.11
CA PRO A 590 -41.29 3.06 -0.58
C PRO A 590 -40.21 2.38 0.27
N LEU A 591 -39.45 3.17 1.05
CA LEU A 591 -38.42 2.67 1.97
C LEU A 591 -39.05 2.22 3.30
N GLY A 592 -40.02 1.31 3.22
CA GLY A 592 -40.85 0.84 4.31
C GLY A 592 -40.18 -0.20 5.22
N PRO A 593 -40.90 -0.77 6.21
CA PRO A 593 -40.34 -1.70 7.19
C PRO A 593 -40.29 -3.14 6.66
N VAL A 594 -39.24 -3.44 5.88
CA VAL A 594 -38.91 -4.74 5.23
C VAL A 594 -39.45 -5.99 5.94
N GLY A 595 -40.07 -6.88 5.15
CA GLY A 595 -40.50 -8.21 5.58
C GLY A 595 -41.93 -8.28 6.17
N TRP A 596 -42.78 -7.33 5.78
CA TRP A 596 -44.23 -7.36 6.03
C TRP A 596 -45.01 -7.78 4.77
N THR A 597 -46.09 -7.11 4.39
CA THR A 597 -46.83 -7.18 3.09
C THR A 597 -48.16 -6.43 3.21
N SER A 598 -48.53 -5.61 2.23
CA SER A 598 -49.84 -4.93 2.18
C SER A 598 -50.97 -5.94 2.05
N THR A 599 -51.90 -5.89 3.01
CA THR A 599 -53.17 -6.61 2.92
C THR A 599 -54.30 -5.77 3.50
N THR A 600 -55.54 -6.03 3.06
CA THR A 600 -56.76 -5.30 3.51
C THR A 600 -57.14 -5.43 5.00
N GLU A 601 -56.23 -5.96 5.81
CA GLU A 601 -56.33 -6.15 7.26
C GLU A 601 -55.21 -5.45 8.06
N ASN A 602 -54.14 -4.95 7.41
CA ASN A 602 -53.03 -4.16 7.98
C ASN A 602 -52.63 -2.93 7.14
N ASP A 603 -53.06 -2.85 5.88
CA ASP A 603 -53.13 -1.63 5.07
C ASP A 603 -54.57 -1.56 4.51
N ALA A 604 -55.37 -0.64 5.05
CA ALA A 604 -56.77 -0.46 4.67
C ALA A 604 -56.97 0.27 3.32
N GLU A 605 -55.94 0.95 2.83
CA GLU A 605 -55.99 1.89 1.71
C GLU A 605 -55.48 1.22 0.41
N SER A 606 -54.53 0.29 0.55
CA SER A 606 -53.63 -0.26 -0.47
C SER A 606 -52.73 0.82 -1.08
N ASP A 607 -51.95 1.49 -0.22
CA ASP A 607 -50.97 2.54 -0.57
C ASP A 607 -49.58 2.40 0.09
N GLY A 608 -49.25 1.24 0.66
CA GLY A 608 -47.88 0.83 1.00
C GLY A 608 -47.37 1.26 2.38
N CYS A 609 -48.20 1.94 3.16
CA CYS A 609 -47.90 2.23 4.56
C CYS A 609 -48.74 1.32 5.48
N GLU A 610 -48.12 0.64 6.46
CA GLU A 610 -48.89 -0.17 7.43
C GLU A 610 -49.73 0.74 8.36
N ASP A 611 -50.95 0.34 8.71
CA ASP A 611 -51.91 1.02 9.62
C ASP A 611 -51.42 1.04 11.11
N ILE A 612 -50.17 1.42 11.36
CA ILE A 612 -49.58 1.58 12.70
C ILE A 612 -49.35 3.07 12.98
N ASP A 613 -49.94 3.53 14.08
CA ASP A 613 -49.82 4.87 14.69
C ASP A 613 -49.50 4.61 16.18
N THR A 614 -48.22 4.69 16.54
CA THR A 614 -47.70 4.22 17.84
C THR A 614 -48.05 5.15 19.00
N ASP A 615 -48.10 6.47 18.78
CA ASP A 615 -48.37 7.46 19.84
C ASP A 615 -49.77 8.11 19.80
N GLY A 616 -50.46 8.08 18.66
CA GLY A 616 -51.83 8.54 18.46
C GLY A 616 -51.99 9.94 17.85
N ASP A 617 -51.01 10.46 17.11
CA ASP A 617 -50.99 11.81 16.54
C ASP A 617 -51.86 11.97 15.27
N SER A 618 -52.07 10.88 14.52
CA SER A 618 -52.73 10.75 13.20
C SER A 618 -51.82 10.75 11.96
N LEU A 619 -50.51 10.60 12.11
CA LEU A 619 -49.61 10.02 11.10
C LEU A 619 -49.46 8.51 11.33
N VAL A 620 -48.77 7.82 10.42
CA VAL A 620 -48.35 6.41 10.57
C VAL A 620 -46.84 6.35 10.80
N ASP A 621 -46.36 5.30 11.48
CA ASP A 621 -44.97 5.19 11.94
C ASP A 621 -43.92 5.32 10.80
N GLN A 622 -44.27 4.98 9.54
CA GLN A 622 -43.42 5.20 8.35
C GLN A 622 -43.39 6.65 7.83
N MET A 623 -44.43 7.43 8.10
CA MET A 623 -44.60 8.82 7.63
C MET A 623 -44.36 9.85 8.75
N ASP A 624 -43.78 9.43 9.87
CA ASP A 624 -43.57 10.24 11.06
C ASP A 624 -42.08 10.33 11.38
N ASN A 625 -41.50 11.53 11.36
CA ASN A 625 -40.12 11.77 11.78
C ASN A 625 -39.90 11.72 13.32
N CYS A 626 -40.93 11.46 14.12
CA CYS A 626 -40.86 11.11 15.55
C CYS A 626 -41.91 10.05 15.98
N PRO A 627 -41.84 8.78 15.52
CA PRO A 627 -42.90 7.75 15.71
C PRO A 627 -43.27 7.36 17.16
N SER A 628 -42.69 7.99 18.19
CA SER A 628 -43.02 7.76 19.60
C SER A 628 -43.48 9.01 20.36
N ASP A 629 -43.39 10.21 19.78
CA ASP A 629 -43.47 11.48 20.50
C ASP A 629 -44.29 12.60 19.78
N ALA A 630 -45.34 12.23 19.06
CA ALA A 630 -46.56 13.00 18.73
C ALA A 630 -46.34 14.46 18.30
N ASN A 631 -45.86 14.68 17.08
CA ASN A 631 -45.32 15.99 16.66
C ASN A 631 -46.18 16.75 15.61
N SER A 632 -47.09 16.09 14.87
CA SER A 632 -48.18 16.43 13.91
C SER A 632 -48.05 17.62 12.95
N LEU A 633 -46.98 18.40 13.06
CA LEU A 633 -46.55 19.41 12.13
C LEU A 633 -45.42 18.89 11.23
N GLN A 634 -44.75 17.80 11.63
CA GLN A 634 -43.54 17.27 11.00
C GLN A 634 -42.55 18.42 10.76
N ASN A 635 -42.20 19.10 11.87
CA ASN A 635 -41.05 19.99 11.84
C ASN A 635 -39.79 19.13 11.79
N ASP A 636 -38.84 19.63 11.02
CA ASP A 636 -37.49 19.13 10.79
C ASP A 636 -36.73 20.42 10.38
N LEU A 637 -35.69 20.78 11.12
CA LEU A 637 -35.02 22.08 10.99
C LEU A 637 -33.68 21.97 10.26
N ASP A 638 -32.91 20.91 10.53
CA ASP A 638 -31.63 20.65 9.88
C ASP A 638 -31.83 19.87 8.55
N GLY A 639 -32.75 18.91 8.53
CA GLY A 639 -33.08 18.06 7.40
C GLY A 639 -32.50 16.63 7.46
N ASP A 640 -32.10 16.11 8.63
CA ASP A 640 -31.57 14.74 8.76
C ASP A 640 -32.66 13.64 8.70
N GLY A 641 -33.92 14.01 8.89
CA GLY A 641 -35.08 13.10 8.89
C GLY A 641 -35.62 12.74 10.29
N ILE A 642 -35.06 13.30 11.37
CA ILE A 642 -35.57 13.26 12.74
C ILE A 642 -36.28 14.59 13.05
N GLY A 643 -37.42 14.55 13.73
CA GLY A 643 -38.19 15.78 14.00
C GLY A 643 -37.78 16.55 15.27
N ASP A 644 -37.99 17.88 15.28
CA ASP A 644 -37.76 18.85 16.38
C ASP A 644 -38.10 18.33 17.80
N VAL A 645 -39.02 17.37 17.92
CA VAL A 645 -39.64 16.91 19.17
C VAL A 645 -38.94 15.70 19.79
N CYS A 646 -38.27 14.89 18.98
CA CYS A 646 -37.56 13.67 19.41
C CYS A 646 -36.04 13.75 19.20
N ASP A 647 -35.59 14.69 18.38
CA ASP A 647 -34.18 14.99 18.17
C ASP A 647 -33.47 15.56 19.43
N VAL A 648 -32.14 15.49 19.42
CA VAL A 648 -31.22 15.90 20.49
C VAL A 648 -30.26 17.03 20.07
N ASP A 649 -30.29 17.49 18.81
CA ASP A 649 -29.35 18.42 18.16
C ASP A 649 -30.13 19.26 17.12
N GLU A 650 -31.06 20.12 17.58
CA GLU A 650 -32.27 20.60 16.85
C GLU A 650 -31.97 21.39 15.54
N ASP A 651 -30.72 21.76 15.25
CA ASP A 651 -30.26 22.40 14.02
C ASP A 651 -29.00 21.77 13.37
N GLY A 652 -28.57 20.60 13.85
CA GLY A 652 -27.59 19.73 13.19
C GLY A 652 -26.13 20.19 13.27
N ASP A 653 -25.80 21.06 14.21
CA ASP A 653 -24.47 21.66 14.34
C ASP A 653 -23.44 20.75 15.05
N GLY A 654 -23.92 19.78 15.85
CA GLY A 654 -23.13 18.82 16.61
C GLY A 654 -23.00 19.12 18.12
N ILE A 655 -23.63 20.19 18.61
CA ILE A 655 -23.72 20.58 20.02
C ILE A 655 -25.15 20.30 20.53
N LEU A 656 -25.32 19.17 21.22
CA LEU A 656 -26.60 18.75 21.80
C LEU A 656 -27.38 19.87 22.52
N ASN A 657 -28.72 19.86 22.37
CA ASN A 657 -29.78 20.76 22.91
C ASN A 657 -29.79 21.06 24.43
N ILE A 658 -28.77 20.61 25.17
CA ILE A 658 -28.55 20.82 26.61
C ILE A 658 -27.25 21.55 26.94
N HIS A 659 -26.39 21.77 25.94
CA HIS A 659 -25.16 22.56 26.00
C HIS A 659 -25.19 23.72 25.00
N ASP A 660 -25.95 23.58 23.92
CA ASP A 660 -26.18 24.63 22.94
C ASP A 660 -27.08 25.78 23.49
N ASN A 661 -26.71 27.02 23.16
CA ASN A 661 -27.37 28.27 23.52
C ASN A 661 -28.23 28.86 22.39
N CYS A 662 -28.02 28.44 21.13
CA CYS A 662 -28.64 29.00 19.93
C CYS A 662 -29.85 28.19 19.40
N LEU A 663 -29.90 26.86 19.54
CA LEU A 663 -31.05 25.91 19.44
C LEU A 663 -31.92 25.91 18.16
N LYS A 664 -31.89 26.96 17.34
CA LYS A 664 -32.70 27.19 16.13
C LYS A 664 -31.96 28.03 15.10
N ASP A 665 -30.67 27.78 14.95
CA ASP A 665 -29.81 28.49 14.03
C ASP A 665 -30.00 28.05 12.58
N SER A 666 -29.45 28.83 11.64
CA SER A 666 -29.65 28.59 10.20
C SER A 666 -28.71 29.46 9.37
N PRO A 667 -28.01 28.94 8.35
CA PRO A 667 -28.19 27.65 7.67
C PRO A 667 -27.57 26.46 8.42
N LEU A 668 -27.57 25.27 7.82
CA LEU A 668 -26.68 24.17 8.22
C LEU A 668 -25.20 24.62 8.23
N TRP A 669 -24.57 24.50 9.39
CA TRP A 669 -23.13 24.58 9.64
C TRP A 669 -22.79 23.56 10.74
N ALA A 670 -21.51 23.36 11.06
CA ALA A 670 -21.12 22.45 12.15
C ALA A 670 -20.10 23.12 13.09
N SER A 671 -20.25 22.94 14.40
CA SER A 671 -19.38 23.54 15.42
C SER A 671 -17.93 23.10 15.26
N ASN A 672 -17.05 24.09 15.20
CA ASN A 672 -15.61 23.92 15.41
C ASN A 672 -14.97 25.28 15.72
N SER A 673 -13.81 25.24 16.40
CA SER A 673 -13.04 26.40 16.89
C SER A 673 -12.35 27.23 15.78
N VAL A 674 -13.16 27.70 14.83
CA VAL A 674 -12.87 28.60 13.70
C VAL A 674 -14.14 29.40 13.31
N ASN A 675 -15.34 28.84 13.56
CA ASN A 675 -16.65 29.45 13.34
C ASN A 675 -17.58 29.44 14.58
N ASP A 676 -17.18 28.71 15.62
CA ASP A 676 -17.73 28.71 16.97
C ASP A 676 -16.53 28.52 17.91
N HIS A 677 -16.06 29.62 18.53
CA HIS A 677 -14.77 29.68 19.25
C HIS A 677 -14.85 29.14 20.69
N ASP A 678 -15.92 29.41 21.44
CA ASP A 678 -16.11 28.92 22.81
C ASP A 678 -16.72 27.50 22.88
N ARG A 679 -17.55 27.13 21.89
CA ARG A 679 -18.32 25.89 21.73
C ARG A 679 -19.66 25.82 22.47
N ASP A 680 -20.41 26.92 22.44
CA ASP A 680 -21.79 27.01 22.91
C ASP A 680 -22.88 26.78 21.84
N GLY A 681 -22.52 26.43 20.59
CA GLY A 681 -23.48 26.19 19.50
C GLY A 681 -23.97 27.46 18.77
N CYS A 682 -23.52 28.65 19.16
CA CYS A 682 -23.75 29.86 18.38
C CYS A 682 -22.64 30.09 17.34
N HIS A 683 -23.00 30.55 16.13
CA HIS A 683 -21.99 30.88 15.11
C HIS A 683 -21.49 32.33 15.30
N ASP A 684 -20.19 32.46 15.60
CA ASP A 684 -19.43 33.73 15.74
C ASP A 684 -19.93 34.89 14.83
N SER A 685 -20.22 34.56 13.56
CA SER A 685 -20.36 35.55 12.49
C SER A 685 -21.81 35.88 12.13
N LEU A 686 -22.77 35.22 12.79
CA LEU A 686 -24.19 35.27 12.45
C LEU A 686 -25.08 35.62 13.66
N THR A 687 -24.86 34.92 14.77
CA THR A 687 -25.89 34.66 15.79
C THR A 687 -25.35 34.73 17.21
N ASP A 688 -24.07 34.42 17.40
CA ASP A 688 -23.30 34.82 18.59
C ASP A 688 -23.15 36.36 18.69
N LEU A 689 -22.80 36.83 19.88
CA LEU A 689 -22.52 38.21 20.28
C LEU A 689 -21.45 38.30 21.40
N ASP A 690 -20.85 37.18 21.83
CA ASP A 690 -19.92 37.06 22.97
C ASP A 690 -18.89 35.94 22.67
N ASP A 691 -18.18 36.05 21.53
CA ASP A 691 -17.33 35.03 20.81
C ASP A 691 -16.46 34.07 21.70
N ASP A 692 -16.24 34.33 23.00
CA ASP A 692 -15.46 33.50 23.93
C ASP A 692 -16.05 33.23 25.35
N ASP A 693 -17.29 33.67 25.67
CA ASP A 693 -17.90 33.63 27.03
C ASP A 693 -16.98 34.20 28.15
N ASP A 694 -16.41 35.38 27.92
CA ASP A 694 -15.96 36.27 29.00
C ASP A 694 -17.12 37.15 29.57
N GLY A 695 -18.20 37.35 28.79
CA GLY A 695 -19.38 38.13 29.17
C GLY A 695 -19.30 39.62 28.82
N VAL A 696 -18.38 40.02 27.96
CA VAL A 696 -18.07 41.41 27.55
C VAL A 696 -18.40 41.69 26.08
N SER A 697 -19.08 40.79 25.36
CA SER A 697 -19.74 40.99 24.04
C SER A 697 -18.99 41.86 23.01
N ASP A 698 -18.44 41.24 21.96
CA ASP A 698 -17.43 41.76 21.00
C ASP A 698 -17.58 43.22 20.49
N ASP A 699 -18.79 43.76 20.36
CA ASP A 699 -19.06 45.18 20.01
C ASP A 699 -18.55 46.19 21.10
N LYS A 700 -17.95 45.71 22.20
CA LYS A 700 -17.28 46.50 23.27
C LYS A 700 -15.91 45.99 23.68
N ASP A 701 -15.54 44.77 23.32
CA ASP A 701 -14.33 44.11 23.79
C ASP A 701 -13.11 44.39 22.88
N ARG A 702 -11.92 44.37 23.47
CA ARG A 702 -10.60 44.60 22.86
C ARG A 702 -9.88 43.29 22.50
N CYS A 703 -10.24 42.17 23.15
CA CYS A 703 -9.77 40.82 22.91
C CYS A 703 -10.84 39.81 22.38
N PRO A 704 -11.73 40.09 21.38
CA PRO A 704 -12.89 39.23 20.98
C PRO A 704 -12.74 37.76 20.57
N ARG A 705 -11.60 37.10 20.84
CA ARG A 705 -11.34 35.65 20.72
C ARG A 705 -10.20 35.26 21.67
N GLY A 706 -10.34 35.60 22.94
CA GLY A 706 -9.36 35.37 24.00
C GLY A 706 -9.40 33.94 24.57
N GLU A 707 -8.91 33.80 25.81
CA GLU A 707 -9.15 32.63 26.66
C GLU A 707 -10.66 32.46 26.91
N THR A 708 -11.22 31.28 26.72
CA THR A 708 -12.69 31.11 26.77
C THR A 708 -13.25 30.77 28.17
N GLY A 709 -14.50 31.13 28.42
CA GLY A 709 -15.33 30.62 29.52
C GLY A 709 -14.93 31.08 30.92
N TRP A 710 -14.58 32.37 31.08
CA TRP A 710 -14.25 32.98 32.38
C TRP A 710 -15.28 34.00 32.88
N SER A 711 -16.45 34.11 32.24
CA SER A 711 -17.54 35.04 32.61
C SER A 711 -18.04 34.97 34.06
N GLU A 712 -17.90 33.84 34.78
CA GLU A 712 -18.16 33.80 36.23
C GLU A 712 -17.18 34.65 37.08
N ASN A 713 -16.02 35.03 36.53
CA ASN A 713 -14.91 35.69 37.24
C ASN A 713 -14.50 37.06 36.69
N ALA A 714 -15.00 37.51 35.53
CA ALA A 714 -14.51 38.71 34.81
C ALA A 714 -14.26 39.93 35.73
N VAL A 715 -15.17 40.23 36.66
CA VAL A 715 -15.07 41.32 37.68
C VAL A 715 -13.94 41.14 38.74
N ILE A 716 -12.93 40.29 38.47
CA ILE A 716 -11.77 39.94 39.30
C ILE A 716 -10.51 39.72 38.45
N ASP A 717 -10.67 39.24 37.21
CA ASP A 717 -9.59 38.83 36.29
C ASP A 717 -9.45 39.78 35.07
N ASP A 718 -10.35 40.78 34.96
CA ASP A 718 -10.33 41.98 34.10
C ASP A 718 -10.55 43.20 35.04
N HIS A 719 -9.57 44.11 35.12
CA HIS A 719 -9.57 45.26 36.04
C HIS A 719 -10.19 46.54 35.45
N ASP A 720 -9.97 46.82 34.16
CA ASP A 720 -10.45 48.05 33.49
C ASP A 720 -11.91 47.94 33.01
N GLY A 721 -12.32 46.75 32.54
CA GLY A 721 -13.64 46.42 32.03
C GLY A 721 -13.75 46.30 30.50
N ASP A 722 -12.66 46.08 29.77
CA ASP A 722 -12.62 46.03 28.29
C ASP A 722 -12.48 44.64 27.65
N GLY A 723 -12.49 43.56 28.45
CA GLY A 723 -12.56 42.16 28.01
C GLY A 723 -11.21 41.49 27.72
N CYS A 724 -10.11 42.25 27.68
CA CYS A 724 -8.78 41.65 27.76
C CYS A 724 -8.45 41.20 29.19
N ARG A 725 -7.94 39.97 29.34
CA ARG A 725 -7.68 39.35 30.64
C ARG A 725 -6.30 39.72 31.21
N ASP A 726 -6.25 40.38 32.38
CA ASP A 726 -5.07 40.93 33.09
C ASP A 726 -3.80 40.06 32.99
N LEU A 727 -3.95 38.74 33.19
CA LEU A 727 -2.83 37.82 33.43
C LEU A 727 -2.25 37.17 32.18
N SER A 728 -2.88 37.37 31.02
CA SER A 728 -2.66 36.53 29.85
C SER A 728 -2.75 37.27 28.51
N GLU A 729 -3.60 38.28 28.40
CA GLU A 729 -4.00 38.84 27.09
C GLU A 729 -4.02 40.37 27.03
N ASP A 730 -4.15 41.07 28.16
CA ASP A 730 -3.83 42.50 28.21
C ASP A 730 -2.31 42.77 28.41
N ASP A 731 -1.90 43.99 28.08
CA ASP A 731 -0.56 44.55 28.16
C ASP A 731 -0.59 45.94 28.90
N ASP A 732 -1.74 46.38 29.44
CA ASP A 732 -2.06 47.76 29.88
C ASP A 732 -3.23 47.78 30.91
N ASP A 733 -3.17 46.95 31.98
CA ASP A 733 -4.27 46.49 32.87
C ASP A 733 -5.30 47.53 33.40
N ASP A 734 -5.09 48.84 33.24
CA ASP A 734 -6.03 49.90 33.64
C ASP A 734 -6.30 51.01 32.58
N ASP A 735 -5.90 50.80 31.31
CA ASP A 735 -6.04 51.76 30.19
C ASP A 735 -5.53 53.20 30.51
N ASP A 736 -4.53 53.32 31.39
CA ASP A 736 -3.73 54.56 31.51
C ASP A 736 -2.97 54.87 30.20
N GLY A 737 -2.56 53.84 29.46
CA GLY A 737 -1.78 53.96 28.24
C GLY A 737 -0.26 53.92 28.49
N VAL A 738 0.16 53.47 29.67
CA VAL A 738 1.54 53.13 30.03
C VAL A 738 1.59 51.61 30.22
N PRO A 739 2.13 50.85 29.22
CA PRO A 739 2.04 49.40 29.26
C PRO A 739 2.65 48.75 30.50
N ASP A 740 2.03 47.67 30.98
CA ASP A 740 2.31 46.94 32.22
C ASP A 740 3.81 46.65 32.43
N VAL A 741 4.55 46.38 31.36
CA VAL A 741 6.01 46.13 31.41
C VAL A 741 6.89 47.34 31.81
N VAL A 742 6.33 48.55 31.84
CA VAL A 742 7.01 49.78 32.27
C VAL A 742 6.25 50.58 33.34
N ASP A 743 4.97 50.28 33.57
CA ASP A 743 4.19 50.84 34.68
C ASP A 743 4.62 50.28 36.04
N ASN A 744 4.70 51.17 37.05
CA ASN A 744 4.91 50.83 38.45
C ASN A 744 3.59 50.55 39.22
N CYS A 745 2.44 50.96 38.69
CA CYS A 745 1.12 50.91 39.36
C CYS A 745 0.20 49.76 38.87
N LYS A 746 0.18 49.48 37.57
CA LYS A 746 -0.45 48.35 36.86
C LYS A 746 -1.97 48.30 36.95
N THR A 747 -2.46 47.90 38.12
CA THR A 747 -3.89 47.80 38.46
C THR A 747 -4.29 49.02 39.30
N GLY A 748 -4.05 50.20 38.74
CA GLY A 748 -4.14 51.50 39.38
C GLY A 748 -5.50 52.18 39.23
N LEU A 749 -5.48 53.47 38.86
CA LEU A 749 -6.66 54.32 38.70
C LEU A 749 -7.05 54.44 37.22
N ILE A 750 -7.84 53.45 36.78
CA ILE A 750 -8.35 53.27 35.41
C ILE A 750 -8.51 54.59 34.61
N GLY A 751 -7.70 54.74 33.56
CA GLY A 751 -7.83 55.75 32.51
C GLY A 751 -6.93 57.00 32.64
N THR A 752 -6.03 57.15 31.65
CA THR A 752 -5.00 58.19 31.42
C THR A 752 -4.81 59.31 32.47
N ALA A 753 -3.62 59.41 33.06
CA ALA A 753 -3.21 60.50 33.94
C ALA A 753 -3.37 61.91 33.32
N ALA A 754 -3.89 62.86 34.10
CA ALA A 754 -4.13 64.23 33.63
C ALA A 754 -2.82 65.06 33.55
N PRO A 755 -2.59 65.91 32.53
CA PRO A 755 -1.27 66.52 32.29
C PRO A 755 -0.63 67.26 33.50
N GLY A 756 0.39 66.64 34.10
CA GLY A 756 1.05 67.10 35.32
C GLY A 756 0.38 66.64 36.62
N GLN A 757 -0.17 65.43 36.63
CA GLN A 757 -0.53 64.61 37.80
C GLN A 757 0.24 63.29 37.83
N ASP A 758 1.23 63.20 36.95
CA ASP A 758 2.30 62.23 36.81
C ASP A 758 3.49 63.14 36.35
N LEU A 759 4.67 62.97 36.96
CA LEU A 759 5.79 63.91 36.88
C LEU A 759 7.07 63.28 36.31
N ASP A 760 7.38 62.03 36.61
CA ASP A 760 8.52 61.30 36.04
C ASP A 760 8.15 60.43 34.81
N LEU A 761 6.85 60.13 34.62
CA LEU A 761 6.23 59.31 33.57
C LEU A 761 6.37 57.81 33.80
N ASP A 762 6.07 57.33 35.01
CA ASP A 762 6.10 55.91 35.42
C ASP A 762 4.74 55.19 35.47
N GLY A 763 3.62 55.90 35.20
CA GLY A 763 2.24 55.39 35.24
C GLY A 763 1.51 55.63 36.58
N CYS A 764 2.22 55.89 37.66
CA CYS A 764 1.61 56.22 38.95
C CYS A 764 1.19 57.71 39.04
N ILE A 765 0.00 57.96 39.60
CA ILE A 765 -0.50 59.33 39.79
C ILE A 765 0.10 59.95 41.06
N ASP A 766 0.87 61.04 40.92
CA ASP A 766 1.53 61.90 41.95
C ASP A 766 0.76 61.90 43.29
N SER A 767 -0.55 62.12 43.20
CA SER A 767 -1.38 62.55 44.32
C SER A 767 -2.12 61.43 45.07
N THR A 768 -2.04 60.20 44.57
CA THR A 768 -2.87 59.07 45.04
C THR A 768 -2.15 57.74 45.12
N GLU A 769 -1.29 57.42 44.16
CA GLU A 769 -0.66 56.09 44.03
C GLU A 769 0.87 56.12 44.12
N ASP A 770 1.53 57.16 43.60
CA ASP A 770 2.98 57.35 43.75
C ASP A 770 3.39 57.71 45.20
N THR A 771 4.68 57.55 45.51
CA THR A 771 5.32 57.90 46.77
C THR A 771 6.73 58.53 46.63
N ASP A 772 7.24 58.80 45.41
CA ASP A 772 8.55 59.43 45.16
C ASP A 772 8.52 60.35 43.92
N ASP A 773 7.58 61.32 43.90
CA ASP A 773 7.15 62.33 42.88
C ASP A 773 8.13 62.66 41.70
N ASP A 774 9.46 62.53 41.83
CA ASP A 774 10.45 62.90 40.81
C ASP A 774 11.61 61.90 40.57
N GLU A 775 11.46 60.64 41.02
CA GLU A 775 12.43 59.53 40.96
C GLU A 775 13.84 59.86 41.52
N ASP A 776 13.97 60.86 42.43
CA ASP A 776 15.27 61.18 43.04
C ASP A 776 15.71 60.19 44.15
N GLY A 777 14.78 59.35 44.62
CA GLY A 777 15.01 58.22 45.52
C GLY A 777 14.76 58.54 46.99
N VAL A 778 13.82 59.44 47.29
CA VAL A 778 13.57 60.03 48.62
C VAL A 778 12.10 60.38 48.79
N ASP A 779 11.31 59.45 49.36
CA ASP A 779 9.85 59.57 49.46
C ASP A 779 9.38 60.98 49.93
N ASP A 780 8.42 61.60 49.23
CA ASP A 780 8.00 63.00 49.39
C ASP A 780 7.51 63.36 50.82
N SER A 781 7.17 62.35 51.62
CA SER A 781 6.93 62.47 53.06
C SER A 781 8.14 63.00 53.88
N ILE A 782 9.37 62.89 53.34
CA ILE A 782 10.63 63.33 53.95
C ILE A 782 11.49 64.25 53.05
N ASP A 783 11.16 64.40 51.76
CA ASP A 783 11.84 65.33 50.88
C ASP A 783 11.54 66.82 51.18
N LEU A 784 12.42 67.71 50.73
CA LEU A 784 12.34 69.17 50.80
C LEU A 784 12.43 69.88 49.44
N CYS A 785 12.61 69.15 48.33
CA CYS A 785 12.75 69.68 46.98
C CYS A 785 12.03 68.82 45.88
N PRO A 786 10.70 68.56 45.94
CA PRO A 786 10.02 67.47 45.19
C PRO A 786 9.72 67.83 43.73
N ARG A 787 10.74 68.38 43.05
CA ARG A 787 10.91 68.60 41.60
C ARG A 787 12.42 68.75 41.31
N THR A 788 13.24 67.87 41.88
CA THR A 788 14.61 67.61 41.42
C THR A 788 14.57 67.15 39.96
N VAL A 789 15.67 67.34 39.23
CA VAL A 789 15.76 66.85 37.86
C VAL A 789 16.35 65.44 37.90
N ALA A 790 15.60 64.46 37.41
CA ALA A 790 15.99 63.06 37.32
C ALA A 790 17.48 62.85 36.98
N GLY A 791 18.14 61.99 37.75
CA GLY A 791 19.58 61.70 37.61
C GLY A 791 20.55 62.77 38.13
N GLN A 792 20.10 63.77 38.90
CA GLN A 792 21.02 64.56 39.74
C GLN A 792 21.56 63.75 40.91
N GLN A 793 22.65 64.23 41.54
CA GLN A 793 23.13 63.67 42.81
C GLN A 793 22.52 64.44 43.98
N VAL A 794 21.71 63.73 44.75
CA VAL A 794 20.79 64.24 45.76
C VAL A 794 21.36 64.18 47.17
N SER A 795 20.69 64.85 48.10
CA SER A 795 21.00 64.78 49.54
C SER A 795 20.05 63.81 50.24
N LEU A 796 20.19 63.60 51.55
CA LEU A 796 19.27 62.73 52.34
C LEU A 796 17.90 63.39 52.61
N THR A 797 17.49 64.27 51.69
CA THR A 797 16.36 65.23 51.72
C THR A 797 16.17 65.78 50.30
N GLY A 798 16.28 64.92 49.27
CA GLY A 798 16.25 65.17 47.81
C GLY A 798 17.16 66.28 47.30
N CYS A 799 16.84 67.54 47.62
CA CYS A 799 17.58 68.76 47.30
C CYS A 799 19.03 68.56 46.82
N SER A 800 19.25 68.69 45.50
CA SER A 800 20.58 68.72 44.90
C SER A 800 21.36 69.97 45.33
N GLN A 801 22.68 69.97 45.09
CA GLN A 801 23.56 71.11 45.38
C GLN A 801 23.12 72.45 44.73
N TYR A 802 22.26 72.41 43.71
CA TYR A 802 21.75 73.59 43.01
C TYR A 802 20.52 74.23 43.67
N GLN A 803 19.69 73.44 44.38
CA GLN A 803 18.48 73.92 45.08
C GLN A 803 18.78 74.54 46.46
N LEU A 804 19.93 74.24 47.07
CA LEU A 804 20.34 74.74 48.39
C LEU A 804 20.68 76.24 48.40
N ASP A 805 20.63 76.88 49.59
CA ASP A 805 21.11 78.24 49.89
C ASP A 805 22.15 78.13 51.03
N ASP A 806 23.43 78.32 50.69
CA ASP A 806 24.56 78.12 51.62
C ASP A 806 24.82 79.30 52.58
N ASP A 807 24.41 80.52 52.24
CA ASP A 807 24.74 81.75 53.02
C ASP A 807 23.55 82.37 53.77
N LEU A 808 22.33 81.95 53.40
CA LEU A 808 21.05 82.26 54.02
C LEU A 808 20.62 83.73 53.87
N ASP A 809 20.95 84.36 52.74
CA ASP A 809 20.35 85.63 52.33
C ASP A 809 18.98 85.49 51.64
N GLY A 810 18.62 84.27 51.18
CA GLY A 810 17.34 83.93 50.55
C GLY A 810 17.39 83.69 49.04
N VAL A 811 18.58 83.49 48.45
CA VAL A 811 18.78 83.20 47.03
C VAL A 811 19.57 81.90 46.88
N ALA A 812 19.02 80.92 46.15
CA ALA A 812 19.65 79.60 46.01
C ALA A 812 20.97 79.63 45.22
N ASN A 813 21.88 78.72 45.56
CA ASN A 813 23.26 78.58 45.06
C ASN A 813 23.39 78.62 43.52
N ALA A 814 22.39 78.13 42.79
CA ALA A 814 22.38 78.13 41.32
C ALA A 814 22.19 79.52 40.69
N ILE A 815 21.62 80.48 41.41
CA ILE A 815 21.26 81.82 40.91
C ILE A 815 21.84 82.97 41.75
N ASP A 816 22.36 82.69 42.95
CA ASP A 816 23.08 83.67 43.76
C ASP A 816 24.45 84.02 43.13
N LEU A 817 24.66 85.34 42.97
CA LEU A 817 25.85 85.94 42.38
C LEU A 817 26.74 86.64 43.42
N CYS A 818 26.34 86.65 44.70
CA CYS A 818 26.93 87.42 45.79
C CYS A 818 27.48 86.57 46.96
N GLN A 819 27.07 85.30 47.13
CA GLN A 819 27.69 84.11 47.79
C GLN A 819 28.28 84.21 49.20
N ASN A 820 28.44 85.40 49.77
CA ASN A 820 28.93 85.67 51.12
C ASN A 820 28.28 86.99 51.64
N THR A 821 27.01 87.20 51.32
CA THR A 821 26.22 88.30 51.86
C THR A 821 26.05 88.14 53.37
N VAL A 822 26.06 89.26 54.09
CA VAL A 822 25.92 89.24 55.55
C VAL A 822 24.44 89.07 55.90
N ALA A 823 24.04 87.84 56.22
CA ALA A 823 22.68 87.43 56.59
C ALA A 823 21.88 88.49 57.39
N GLY A 824 20.61 88.66 57.02
CA GLY A 824 19.74 89.71 57.57
C GLY A 824 19.93 91.08 56.92
N LYS A 825 20.32 91.11 55.64
CA LYS A 825 20.23 92.28 54.74
C LYS A 825 19.15 92.07 53.70
N ILE A 826 18.68 93.17 53.11
CA ILE A 826 17.74 93.13 51.99
C ILE A 826 18.55 93.14 50.72
N VAL A 827 18.45 92.05 49.96
CA VAL A 827 19.16 91.81 48.70
C VAL A 827 18.26 92.06 47.49
N ASP A 828 18.87 92.10 46.31
CA ASP A 828 18.20 91.97 45.04
C ASP A 828 18.12 90.50 44.58
N LEU A 829 17.59 90.28 43.39
CA LEU A 829 17.39 88.96 42.77
C LEU A 829 18.69 88.22 42.38
N ALA A 830 19.86 88.73 42.80
CA ALA A 830 21.18 88.14 42.57
C ALA A 830 22.02 88.04 43.87
N GLY A 831 21.37 88.14 45.04
CA GLY A 831 22.01 88.08 46.37
C GLY A 831 22.68 89.39 46.83
N CYS A 832 22.49 90.51 46.13
CA CYS A 832 23.31 91.71 46.35
C CYS A 832 22.56 92.85 47.08
N GLN A 833 23.14 93.43 48.14
CA GLN A 833 22.44 94.34 49.07
C GLN A 833 21.98 95.70 48.48
N LEU A 834 20.71 96.09 48.73
CA LEU A 834 20.06 97.34 48.28
C LEU A 834 20.03 98.50 49.32
N ASN A 835 19.70 99.72 48.83
CA ASN A 835 19.46 100.97 49.60
C ASN A 835 18.34 101.82 48.93
N ILE A 836 17.46 102.51 49.69
CA ILE A 836 16.12 102.98 49.21
C ILE A 836 15.82 104.47 49.54
N GLY A 837 15.09 105.20 48.67
CA GLY A 837 14.42 106.48 49.01
C GLY A 837 13.59 107.19 47.92
N GLU A 838 12.45 107.79 48.34
CA GLU A 838 11.50 108.70 47.65
C GLU A 838 10.51 108.17 46.56
N THR A 839 9.46 108.97 46.27
CA THR A 839 8.11 108.51 45.86
C THR A 839 7.37 109.44 44.87
N THR A 840 6.41 108.89 44.10
CA THR A 840 5.05 109.45 43.85
C THR A 840 4.16 108.49 43.04
N ASN A 841 2.83 108.55 43.24
CA ASN A 841 1.84 107.76 42.51
C ASN A 841 1.32 108.49 41.26
N ASP A 842 0.88 107.73 40.26
CA ASP A 842 -0.17 108.10 39.29
C ASP A 842 -1.06 106.87 39.04
N GLU A 843 -2.34 107.05 38.67
CA GLU A 843 -3.33 105.96 38.64
C GLU A 843 -3.77 105.55 37.23
N THR A 844 -3.65 104.26 36.93
CA THR A 844 -4.37 103.51 35.88
C THR A 844 -4.19 103.94 34.41
N SER A 845 -3.29 103.23 33.72
CA SER A 845 -3.35 103.01 32.26
C SER A 845 -3.09 101.53 31.97
N SER A 846 -3.97 100.86 31.23
CA SER A 846 -3.85 99.42 30.93
C SER A 846 -4.25 99.06 29.49
N GLU A 847 -3.24 98.96 28.65
CA GLU A 847 -3.14 98.33 27.30
C GLU A 847 -1.74 97.68 27.27
N SER A 848 -1.40 96.62 26.53
CA SER A 848 -2.18 95.60 25.78
C SER A 848 -1.44 94.25 25.97
N ASP A 849 -1.64 93.12 25.28
CA ASP A 849 -2.37 92.78 24.05
C ASP A 849 -2.68 91.26 24.00
N SER A 850 -3.62 90.83 23.15
CA SER A 850 -3.69 89.43 22.70
C SER A 850 -4.46 89.30 21.37
N SER A 851 -3.89 88.57 20.41
CA SER A 851 -4.55 88.28 19.14
C SER A 851 -3.95 87.05 18.43
N ILE A 852 -4.82 86.10 18.05
CA ILE A 852 -4.73 85.11 16.95
C ILE A 852 -5.87 84.09 17.21
N SER A 853 -6.97 84.15 16.46
CA SER A 853 -8.08 83.18 16.58
C SER A 853 -9.05 83.10 15.38
N THR A 854 -8.90 83.97 14.37
CA THR A 854 -9.95 84.18 13.35
C THR A 854 -9.70 83.47 12.00
N TRP A 855 -8.58 82.76 11.83
CA TRP A 855 -8.19 82.18 10.52
C TRP A 855 -8.49 80.68 10.36
N LEU A 856 -8.61 79.91 11.46
CA LEU A 856 -8.87 78.46 11.39
C LEU A 856 -10.26 78.12 10.82
N TYR A 857 -11.30 78.85 11.24
CA TYR A 857 -12.70 78.60 10.83
C TYR A 857 -13.00 78.79 9.33
N VAL A 858 -12.06 79.32 8.54
CA VAL A 858 -12.23 79.51 7.08
C VAL A 858 -11.74 78.29 6.29
N PHE A 859 -10.80 77.50 6.82
CA PHE A 859 -10.24 76.35 6.11
C PHE A 859 -11.13 75.10 6.19
N SER A 860 -11.72 74.81 7.34
CA SER A 860 -12.59 73.64 7.53
C SER A 860 -13.83 73.64 6.62
N ALA A 861 -14.45 74.81 6.43
CA ALA A 861 -15.63 74.98 5.59
C ALA A 861 -15.39 74.72 4.09
N ILE A 862 -14.13 74.77 3.62
CA ILE A 862 -13.79 74.57 2.20
C ILE A 862 -13.59 73.08 1.89
N LEU A 863 -13.02 72.31 2.82
CA LEU A 863 -12.78 70.87 2.64
C LEU A 863 -14.09 70.07 2.61
N LEU A 864 -15.02 70.35 3.53
CA LEU A 864 -16.37 69.74 3.56
C LEU A 864 -17.16 69.98 2.26
N GLY A 865 -16.97 71.13 1.60
CA GLY A 865 -17.61 71.45 0.32
C GLY A 865 -17.04 70.68 -0.87
N ALA A 866 -15.81 70.17 -0.78
CA ALA A 866 -15.18 69.39 -1.86
C ALA A 866 -15.62 67.92 -1.83
N ALA A 867 -15.68 67.31 -0.64
CA ALA A 867 -16.07 65.90 -0.47
C ALA A 867 -17.48 65.61 -1.03
N LEU A 868 -18.46 66.46 -0.70
CA LEU A 868 -19.85 66.33 -1.17
C LEU A 868 -20.06 66.55 -2.67
N TYR A 869 -19.07 67.09 -3.40
CA TYR A 869 -19.17 67.29 -4.85
C TYR A 869 -18.74 66.05 -5.64
N VAL A 870 -17.78 65.28 -5.11
CA VAL A 870 -17.20 64.11 -5.79
C VAL A 870 -18.14 62.91 -5.75
N THR A 871 -18.94 62.75 -4.69
CA THR A 871 -19.78 61.56 -4.44
C THR A 871 -21.11 61.53 -5.21
N PHE A 872 -21.57 62.64 -5.79
CA PHE A 872 -22.95 62.73 -6.33
C PHE A 872 -23.10 62.97 -7.84
N PHE A 873 -22.01 63.22 -8.60
CA PHE A 873 -22.10 63.51 -10.03
C PHE A 873 -20.92 62.99 -10.89
N THR A 874 -20.92 61.70 -11.21
CA THR A 874 -20.69 61.24 -12.61
C THR A 874 -21.19 59.82 -12.82
N SER A 875 -22.02 59.61 -13.84
CA SER A 875 -22.30 58.30 -14.43
C SER A 875 -22.15 58.38 -15.95
N GLN A 876 -21.94 57.23 -16.58
CA GLN A 876 -21.83 56.95 -18.03
C GLN A 876 -20.44 57.09 -18.71
N ASN A 877 -20.02 55.94 -19.26
CA ASN A 877 -19.11 55.67 -20.38
C ASN A 877 -19.27 56.63 -21.59
N PRO A 878 -18.33 56.74 -22.58
CA PRO A 878 -17.50 55.62 -23.10
C PRO A 878 -16.11 55.90 -23.77
N ARG A 879 -15.40 54.79 -24.09
CA ARG A 879 -14.53 54.53 -25.29
C ARG A 879 -13.22 55.32 -25.55
N LYS A 880 -12.10 54.60 -25.40
CA LYS A 880 -11.24 54.03 -26.48
C LYS A 880 -10.55 54.97 -27.51
N ILE A 881 -9.20 54.97 -27.58
CA ILE A 881 -8.33 54.71 -28.77
C ILE A 881 -6.82 54.95 -28.48
N HIS A 882 -5.96 54.05 -29.00
CA HIS A 882 -4.51 54.05 -29.35
C HIS A 882 -3.56 55.25 -28.98
N SER A 883 -2.23 55.04 -28.86
CA SER A 883 -1.40 54.21 -29.78
C SER A 883 0.02 53.79 -29.32
N HIS A 884 0.47 52.64 -29.85
CA HIS A 884 1.84 52.30 -30.31
C HIS A 884 3.03 52.34 -29.31
N THR A 885 4.01 51.43 -29.32
CA THR A 885 4.17 49.98 -29.67
C THR A 885 5.60 49.57 -29.17
N ASP A 886 6.21 48.40 -29.35
CA ASP A 886 6.06 47.11 -30.08
C ASP A 886 6.85 46.04 -29.25
N THR A 887 6.93 44.72 -29.50
CA THR A 887 6.71 43.86 -30.69
C THR A 887 6.45 42.40 -30.26
N SER A 888 6.03 41.54 -31.21
CA SER A 888 6.49 40.15 -31.48
C SER A 888 7.08 39.29 -30.33
N SER A 889 6.66 38.05 -30.06
CA SER A 889 5.83 37.07 -30.83
C SER A 889 5.42 35.88 -29.90
N LYS A 890 4.68 34.81 -30.25
CA LYS A 890 4.31 34.23 -31.57
C LYS A 890 2.84 33.71 -31.66
N ASN A 891 2.63 32.38 -31.73
CA ASN A 891 1.39 31.64 -32.06
C ASN A 891 1.50 30.20 -31.49
N LEU A 892 0.46 29.45 -31.06
CA LEU A 892 -1.02 29.43 -31.24
C LEU A 892 -1.57 28.42 -32.27
N SER A 893 -2.30 27.42 -31.77
CA SER A 893 -3.43 26.65 -32.37
C SER A 893 -4.22 25.96 -31.23
N ASP A 894 -5.48 25.54 -31.36
CA ASP A 894 -6.38 25.63 -32.51
C ASP A 894 -7.84 26.02 -32.13
N ARG A 895 -8.84 25.66 -32.96
CA ARG A 895 -10.25 26.10 -32.90
C ARG A 895 -11.22 24.92 -33.07
N ASP A 896 -12.50 25.13 -32.75
CA ASP A 896 -13.55 24.86 -33.76
C ASP A 896 -14.82 25.74 -33.62
N SER A 897 -15.87 25.48 -34.41
CA SER A 897 -17.03 26.36 -34.60
C SER A 897 -18.25 25.72 -35.31
N LEU A 898 -19.42 26.38 -35.14
CA LEU A 898 -20.69 26.28 -35.92
C LEU A 898 -21.72 25.17 -35.54
N VAL A 899 -23.04 25.24 -35.84
CA VAL A 899 -24.06 26.34 -35.78
C VAL A 899 -25.49 25.81 -36.13
N VAL A 900 -26.58 26.39 -35.57
CA VAL A 900 -28.01 26.40 -36.09
C VAL A 900 -28.83 25.07 -36.05
N SER A 901 -30.17 25.01 -35.82
CA SER A 901 -31.20 25.95 -35.25
C SER A 901 -32.64 25.36 -35.22
N MET A 902 -33.56 26.04 -34.50
CA MET A 902 -35.03 26.17 -34.72
C MET A 902 -36.05 25.14 -34.16
N GLU A 903 -37.01 25.71 -33.40
CA GLU A 903 -38.50 25.54 -33.39
C GLU A 903 -39.13 24.18 -32.98
N SER A 904 -40.08 24.00 -32.03
CA SER A 904 -41.10 24.80 -31.28
C SER A 904 -42.57 24.67 -31.75
N SER A 905 -43.37 23.82 -31.07
CA SER A 905 -44.86 23.74 -31.03
C SER A 905 -45.28 22.39 -30.40
N GLU A 906 -46.43 22.16 -29.77
CA GLU A 906 -47.55 22.97 -29.24
C GLU A 906 -48.40 22.06 -28.32
N GLN A 907 -48.92 22.58 -27.20
CA GLN A 907 -50.25 22.34 -26.55
C GLN A 907 -50.80 20.89 -26.35
N GLU A 908 -51.56 20.60 -25.30
CA GLU A 908 -52.65 21.39 -24.67
C GLU A 908 -52.64 21.38 -23.14
#